data_AF-A0A930TIU4-F1
#
_entry.id   AF-A0A930TIU4-F1
#
_cell.length_a   1.000
_cell.length_b   1.000
_cell.length_c   1.000
_cell.angle_alpha   90.00
_cell.angle_beta   90.00
_cell.angle_gamma   90.00
#
_symmetry.space_group_name_H-M   'P 1'
#
loop_
_entity.id
_entity.type
_entity.pdbx_description
1 polymer ?
#
loop_
_entity_poly.entity_id
_entity_poly.type
_entity_poly.pdbx_seq_one_letter_code
_entity_poly.pdbx_strand_id
1 'polypeptide(L)'
;MKKTHSSHSSSTLSLLFTIFFWLFNASLLLIAYIGLLPFLGTDLLADAVAGEVPLDFLIPFVGLIGVPTTCSVVGVLPKQRRAVSLFQLFYGIEAPLLMLCILRFFMLRDLTPGTSFLLLTGVFGLVSFAHWLLRREPVPQPAVVEMDATASPTHPFPPQRPDLLPTWWHLAGQTLMLTLMLYAAAVMSFYVLPFLVVVLPVLPVVVVYSLILSPILIVLLGFCSAPVGASWVYLRAWRQSLNALAARYGVWAGAFVVAVFAGWLALFLTLQRPPQIEAFKLLDTPATTHSERQALLQQQDIIRQGLINAYLAPYRYSRSNDRHIQDLYQNTVRLPEPVAQTIQTLYDTLLSPFTYPGDPFADAERARTLYAEFFDTPILRAEKPAIQKAIQSTFDRDGAKAGLADINERRVWLAEQQLTVTPQGDWAEVELYEVYDNQTFDQQEILYFFTLPESAVMTGLWLGETSDRAQRFVFDVATRGAAQQVYNQEVQRRQDPALLEQVGPRNYRLRAFPIPGRGQGADPGRMHLWLTYKVMRQDNGWALPQLLERRNLFWTDRTQRIVNGERVSAQDQWFPASLPLTGQAAAPAAHQMKLDWGAYVLATPFAQSDYRLPQNQRFAVVVDGSYSMNAHQNQLTQALQWLQGQLLPSNRADLYLTTTAPAQPQRWDDLKSFDLAKDLQQVSFYGTLQPSQMLQQFLDLRGDTAYDAILLLTDSGSYELTADRPTALVMPAPLWMVHLGGLQPAYDDATLQAIQGSAGGADTEIQTVMQRIGTQPTRGSGTTRLNVVDGYAWYLSETSTPEAQTNPEFEPLAARQWVTHLSHYVKPDELKELDTIHAITENYGIVTPYSSMLVLVNNEQREALKQAEKADDRFNREVEDQELPAPSSAMAVTAVPEPTEWLLLLAAVAIAGGVYWYPVGQSLRKSPASSLENSAKSA
;
A
#
# COMPACT_ATOMS: atom_id res chain seq x y z
N MET A 1 -48.93 24.86 58.49
CA MET A 1 -47.56 24.63 59.03
C MET A 1 -46.97 23.37 58.39
N LYS A 2 -45.66 23.39 58.11
CA LYS A 2 -44.82 22.39 57.39
C LYS A 2 -44.90 22.37 55.85
N LYS A 3 -44.26 23.37 55.23
CA LYS A 3 -43.67 23.30 53.88
C LYS A 3 -42.34 24.07 53.88
N THR A 4 -41.34 23.54 54.56
CA THR A 4 -39.96 24.08 54.55
C THR A 4 -38.99 22.94 54.81
N HIS A 5 -38.62 22.17 53.78
CA HIS A 5 -37.41 21.34 53.81
C HIS A 5 -36.82 20.96 52.43
N SER A 6 -37.39 21.39 51.29
CA SER A 6 -36.86 20.99 49.97
C SER A 6 -35.94 22.00 49.27
N SER A 7 -35.62 23.17 49.86
CA SER A 7 -34.78 24.18 49.20
C SER A 7 -33.27 24.03 49.45
N HIS A 8 -32.86 23.32 50.50
CA HIS A 8 -31.42 23.18 50.82
C HIS A 8 -30.71 22.13 49.97
N SER A 9 -31.36 21.02 49.59
CA SER A 9 -30.69 19.92 48.86
C SER A 9 -30.35 20.24 47.39
N SER A 10 -31.05 21.20 46.76
CA SER A 10 -30.76 21.60 45.38
C SER A 10 -29.56 22.55 45.29
N SER A 11 -29.31 23.34 46.35
CA SER A 11 -28.19 24.28 46.42
C SER A 11 -26.84 23.57 46.60
N THR A 12 -26.80 22.50 47.40
CA THR A 12 -25.58 21.73 47.67
C THR A 12 -25.13 20.92 46.45
N LEU A 13 -26.06 20.28 45.73
CA LEU A 13 -25.76 19.54 44.51
C LEU A 13 -25.23 20.46 43.38
N SER A 14 -25.78 21.67 43.26
CA SER A 14 -25.30 22.67 42.30
C SER A 14 -23.89 23.16 42.63
N LEU A 15 -23.55 23.30 43.90
CA LEU A 15 -22.21 23.70 44.36
C LEU A 15 -21.20 22.58 44.06
N LEU A 16 -21.52 21.34 44.42
CA LEU A 16 -20.67 20.16 44.17
C LEU A 16 -20.38 19.99 42.67
N PHE A 17 -21.39 20.15 41.82
CA PHE A 17 -21.18 20.07 40.37
C PHE A 17 -20.31 21.21 39.83
N THR A 18 -20.45 22.43 40.38
CA THR A 18 -19.61 23.57 40.00
C THR A 18 -18.15 23.30 40.33
N ILE A 19 -17.87 22.74 41.51
CA ILE A 19 -16.51 22.33 41.90
C ILE A 19 -15.99 21.25 40.94
N PHE A 20 -16.80 20.22 40.66
CA PHE A 20 -16.43 19.17 39.72
C PHE A 20 -16.09 19.70 38.33
N PHE A 21 -16.92 20.58 37.75
CA PHE A 21 -16.69 21.17 36.44
C PHE A 21 -15.34 21.88 36.34
N TRP A 22 -15.00 22.70 37.34
CA TRP A 22 -13.75 23.44 37.36
C TRP A 22 -12.55 22.54 37.59
N LEU A 23 -12.65 21.55 38.48
CA LEU A 23 -11.58 20.57 38.69
C LEU A 23 -11.34 19.71 37.44
N PHE A 24 -12.40 19.29 36.76
CA PHE A 24 -12.31 18.53 35.51
C PHE A 24 -11.62 19.35 34.42
N ASN A 25 -12.07 20.58 34.18
CA ASN A 25 -11.48 21.46 33.17
C ASN A 25 -10.03 21.83 33.52
N ALA A 26 -9.73 22.15 34.78
CA ALA A 26 -8.36 22.41 35.21
C ALA A 26 -7.44 21.20 34.99
N SER A 27 -7.94 19.98 35.27
CA SER A 27 -7.21 18.73 35.06
C SER A 27 -6.99 18.46 33.56
N LEU A 28 -8.01 18.65 32.72
CA LEU A 28 -7.88 18.51 31.28
C LEU A 28 -6.96 19.56 30.66
N LEU A 29 -7.05 20.82 31.07
CA LEU A 29 -6.16 21.88 30.59
C LEU A 29 -4.71 21.62 30.99
N LEU A 30 -4.48 21.11 32.21
CA LEU A 30 -3.17 20.66 32.66
C LEU A 30 -2.63 19.56 31.74
N ILE A 31 -3.42 18.51 31.49
CA ILE A 31 -3.05 17.40 30.60
C ILE A 31 -2.83 17.90 29.16
N ALA A 32 -3.70 18.78 28.66
CA ALA A 32 -3.66 19.26 27.28
C ALA A 32 -2.48 20.20 27.03
N TYR A 33 -2.23 21.20 27.89
CA TYR A 33 -1.21 22.22 27.66
C TYR A 33 0.17 21.85 28.20
N ILE A 34 0.27 21.00 29.23
CA ILE A 34 1.55 20.55 29.79
C ILE A 34 1.93 19.15 29.28
N GLY A 35 0.95 18.28 29.04
CA GLY A 35 1.18 16.95 28.46
C GLY A 35 1.08 16.95 26.94
N LEU A 36 -0.13 16.99 26.40
CA LEU A 36 -0.38 16.69 24.98
C LEU A 36 0.30 17.68 24.01
N LEU A 37 0.13 18.99 24.24
CA LEU A 37 0.54 20.03 23.28
C LEU A 37 2.07 20.16 23.12
N PRO A 38 2.90 20.18 24.19
CA PRO A 38 4.34 20.32 24.04
C PRO A 38 5.03 19.09 23.44
N PHE A 39 4.47 17.89 23.67
CA PHE A 39 5.08 16.64 23.21
C PHE A 39 4.55 16.15 21.85
N LEU A 40 3.30 16.52 21.48
CA LEU A 40 2.68 16.04 20.24
C LEU A 40 2.32 17.16 19.26
N GLY A 41 2.01 18.36 19.75
CA GLY A 41 1.31 19.39 18.95
C GLY A 41 2.13 20.03 17.84
N THR A 42 3.39 20.37 18.10
CA THR A 42 4.27 20.97 17.08
C THR A 42 4.55 20.00 15.96
N ASP A 43 4.83 18.76 16.33
CA ASP A 43 5.32 17.76 15.41
C ASP A 43 4.17 17.16 14.58
N LEU A 44 3.00 16.97 15.19
CA LEU A 44 1.79 16.57 14.48
C LEU A 44 1.39 17.62 13.43
N LEU A 45 1.54 18.91 13.73
CA LEU A 45 1.27 19.98 12.77
C LEU A 45 2.29 19.98 11.62
N ALA A 46 3.58 19.81 11.93
CA ALA A 46 4.64 19.73 10.93
C ALA A 46 4.43 18.54 9.98
N ASP A 47 4.13 17.36 10.52
CA ASP A 47 3.87 16.14 9.75
C ASP A 47 2.61 16.26 8.88
N ALA A 48 1.57 16.92 9.39
CA ALA A 48 0.36 17.14 8.62
C ALA A 48 0.56 18.11 7.46
N VAL A 49 1.42 19.13 7.63
CA VAL A 49 1.85 20.02 6.53
C VAL A 49 2.72 19.27 5.51
N ALA A 50 3.53 18.32 5.96
CA ALA A 50 4.33 17.44 5.10
C ALA A 50 3.50 16.37 4.37
N GLY A 51 2.22 16.19 4.73
CA GLY A 51 1.34 15.15 4.17
C GLY A 51 1.61 13.76 4.72
N GLU A 52 2.37 13.64 5.82
CA GLU A 52 2.66 12.38 6.50
C GLU A 52 1.50 11.94 7.41
N VAL A 53 0.74 12.92 7.93
CA VAL A 53 -0.48 12.69 8.74
C VAL A 53 -1.69 13.40 8.09
N PRO A 54 -2.83 12.73 7.89
CA PRO A 54 -4.05 13.30 7.35
C PRO A 54 -4.58 14.48 8.17
N LEU A 55 -5.03 15.53 7.48
CA LEU A 55 -5.60 16.71 8.11
C LEU A 55 -6.87 16.43 8.93
N ASP A 56 -7.60 15.36 8.62
CA ASP A 56 -8.79 14.97 9.37
C ASP A 56 -8.45 14.41 10.78
N PHE A 57 -7.19 14.01 11.02
CA PHE A 57 -6.68 13.68 12.36
C PHE A 57 -6.30 14.92 13.20
N LEU A 58 -6.04 16.07 12.57
CA LEU A 58 -5.80 17.33 13.31
C LEU A 58 -7.07 17.85 13.99
N ILE A 59 -8.23 17.67 13.36
CA ILE A 59 -9.51 18.16 13.88
C ILE A 59 -9.81 17.64 15.30
N PRO A 60 -9.78 16.32 15.58
CA PRO A 60 -10.01 15.82 16.93
C PRO A 60 -8.91 16.26 17.91
N PHE A 61 -7.65 16.36 17.49
CA PHE A 61 -6.56 16.89 18.33
C PHE A 61 -6.82 18.34 18.77
N VAL A 62 -7.17 19.21 17.82
CA VAL A 62 -7.59 20.59 18.10
C VAL A 62 -8.83 20.60 19.00
N GLY A 63 -9.76 19.66 18.82
CA GLY A 63 -10.90 19.47 19.70
C GLY A 63 -10.51 19.14 21.16
N LEU A 64 -9.56 18.22 21.37
CA LEU A 64 -9.11 17.83 22.71
C LEU A 64 -8.55 19.01 23.53
N ILE A 65 -7.95 20.00 22.87
CA ILE A 65 -7.41 21.21 23.51
C ILE A 65 -8.44 22.34 23.51
N GLY A 66 -9.09 22.59 22.38
CA GLY A 66 -9.96 23.73 22.16
C GLY A 66 -11.28 23.64 22.91
N VAL A 67 -11.83 22.44 23.09
CA VAL A 67 -13.11 22.23 23.78
C VAL A 67 -13.05 22.58 25.27
N PRO A 68 -12.13 22.04 26.10
CA PRO A 68 -12.05 22.41 27.52
C PRO A 68 -11.66 23.89 27.68
N THR A 69 -10.82 24.42 26.79
CA THR A 69 -10.46 25.85 26.78
C THR A 69 -11.69 26.73 26.56
N THR A 70 -12.45 26.45 25.51
CA THR A 70 -13.66 27.23 25.17
C THR A 70 -14.72 27.10 26.26
N CYS A 71 -14.93 25.89 26.78
CA CYS A 71 -15.91 25.63 27.84
C CYS A 71 -15.51 26.30 29.16
N SER A 72 -14.22 26.38 29.47
CA SER A 72 -13.70 27.14 30.61
C SER A 72 -13.94 28.65 30.44
N VAL A 73 -13.64 29.20 29.27
CA VAL A 73 -13.88 30.64 28.96
C VAL A 73 -15.37 30.99 29.07
N VAL A 74 -16.25 30.19 28.45
CA VAL A 74 -17.71 30.34 28.59
C VAL A 74 -18.15 30.10 30.05
N GLY A 75 -17.42 29.24 30.76
CA GLY A 75 -17.55 28.92 32.17
C GLY A 75 -17.41 30.13 33.08
N VAL A 76 -16.39 30.97 32.81
CA VAL A 76 -16.01 32.17 33.59
C VAL A 76 -17.02 33.30 33.42
N LEU A 77 -17.73 33.37 32.28
CA LEU A 77 -18.68 34.44 32.02
C LEU A 77 -19.75 34.54 33.14
N PRO A 78 -20.07 35.76 33.63
CA PRO A 78 -21.05 35.94 34.69
C PRO A 78 -22.38 35.28 34.34
N LYS A 79 -23.06 34.67 35.32
CA LYS A 79 -24.35 33.98 35.13
C LYS A 79 -25.42 34.86 34.44
N GLN A 80 -25.32 36.17 34.58
CA GLN A 80 -26.19 37.18 33.93
C GLN A 80 -25.93 37.33 32.42
N ARG A 81 -24.72 37.00 31.94
CA ARG A 81 -24.33 37.00 30.52
C ARG A 81 -24.35 35.59 29.91
N ARG A 82 -24.67 34.57 30.71
CA ARG A 82 -24.62 33.16 30.31
C ARG A 82 -26.03 32.57 30.23
N ALA A 83 -26.49 32.26 29.02
CA ALA A 83 -27.80 31.65 28.78
C ALA A 83 -27.89 30.16 29.22
N VAL A 84 -26.81 29.57 29.72
CA VAL A 84 -26.61 28.11 29.87
C VAL A 84 -26.03 27.77 31.25
N SER A 85 -26.51 26.72 31.91
CA SER A 85 -25.91 26.25 33.17
C SER A 85 -24.59 25.50 32.93
N LEU A 86 -23.68 25.50 33.93
CA LEU A 86 -22.45 24.68 33.88
C LEU A 86 -22.74 23.22 33.56
N PHE A 87 -23.81 22.67 34.13
CA PHE A 87 -24.26 21.30 33.90
C PHE A 87 -24.67 21.03 32.45
N GLN A 88 -25.40 21.96 31.83
CA GLN A 88 -25.81 21.85 30.42
C GLN A 88 -24.64 22.06 29.46
N LEU A 89 -23.70 22.93 29.80
CA LEU A 89 -22.49 23.12 29.00
C LEU A 89 -21.64 21.84 29.02
N PHE A 90 -21.43 21.27 30.20
CA PHE A 90 -20.62 20.07 30.37
C PHE A 90 -21.24 18.85 29.66
N TYR A 91 -22.42 18.39 30.11
CA TYR A 91 -23.02 17.16 29.61
C TYR A 91 -23.71 17.32 28.25
N GLY A 92 -24.02 18.55 27.83
CA GLY A 92 -24.68 18.81 26.56
C GLY A 92 -23.74 19.19 25.41
N ILE A 93 -22.51 19.63 25.70
CA ILE A 93 -21.56 20.09 24.67
C ILE A 93 -20.15 19.55 24.93
N GLU A 94 -19.56 19.89 26.07
CA GLU A 94 -18.13 19.61 26.35
C GLU A 94 -17.81 18.11 26.34
N ALA A 95 -18.48 17.34 27.21
CA ALA A 95 -18.17 15.93 27.41
C ALA A 95 -18.50 15.06 26.18
N PRO A 96 -19.66 15.22 25.50
CA PRO A 96 -19.92 14.43 24.30
C PRO A 96 -19.00 14.77 23.13
N LEU A 97 -18.62 16.05 22.96
CA LEU A 97 -17.67 16.45 21.92
C LEU A 97 -16.27 15.90 22.21
N LEU A 98 -15.81 15.98 23.47
CA LEU A 98 -14.56 15.34 23.90
C LEU A 98 -14.58 13.83 23.68
N MET A 99 -15.69 13.16 23.95
CA MET A 99 -15.84 11.72 23.70
C MET A 99 -15.70 11.37 22.22
N LEU A 100 -16.30 12.17 21.31
CA LEU A 100 -16.12 12.00 19.87
C LEU A 100 -14.66 12.23 19.44
N CYS A 101 -14.00 13.25 19.99
CA CYS A 101 -12.59 13.53 19.71
C CYS A 101 -11.67 12.39 20.18
N ILE A 102 -11.87 11.87 21.40
CA ILE A 102 -11.10 10.73 21.93
C ILE A 102 -11.35 9.49 21.09
N LEU A 103 -12.61 9.18 20.79
CA LEU A 103 -12.97 8.03 19.97
C LEU A 103 -12.30 8.11 18.60
N ARG A 104 -12.37 9.27 17.92
CA ARG A 104 -11.75 9.48 16.61
C ARG A 104 -10.22 9.45 16.66
N PHE A 105 -9.59 10.01 17.71
CA PHE A 105 -8.14 10.17 17.75
C PHE A 105 -7.40 8.92 18.22
N PHE A 106 -7.94 8.22 19.23
CA PHE A 106 -7.25 7.10 19.87
C PHE A 106 -7.78 5.72 19.49
N MET A 107 -9.07 5.60 19.14
CA MET A 107 -9.68 4.28 18.91
C MET A 107 -9.97 4.00 17.43
N LEU A 108 -10.46 5.00 16.70
CA LEU A 108 -10.80 4.86 15.28
C LEU A 108 -9.62 5.28 14.42
N ARG A 109 -9.02 4.33 13.72
CA ARG A 109 -7.95 4.57 12.76
C ARG A 109 -8.51 4.99 11.40
N ASP A 110 -8.36 4.18 10.35
CA ASP A 110 -9.03 4.45 9.08
C ASP A 110 -10.55 4.24 9.24
N LEU A 111 -11.34 5.21 8.78
CA LEU A 111 -12.77 5.23 9.05
C LEU A 111 -13.53 4.35 8.05
N THR A 112 -14.39 3.48 8.58
CA THR A 112 -15.37 2.75 7.78
C THR A 112 -16.59 3.65 7.50
N PRO A 113 -17.43 3.31 6.51
CA PRO A 113 -18.69 4.04 6.28
C PRO A 113 -19.58 4.09 7.53
N GLY A 114 -19.64 2.99 8.29
CA GLY A 114 -20.42 2.90 9.53
C GLY A 114 -19.88 3.81 10.65
N THR A 115 -18.56 3.80 10.90
CA THR A 115 -17.98 4.66 11.95
C THR A 115 -17.99 6.14 11.54
N SER A 116 -17.78 6.44 10.26
CA SER A 116 -17.96 7.79 9.71
C SER A 116 -19.38 8.31 9.94
N PHE A 117 -20.39 7.49 9.68
CA PHE A 117 -21.79 7.85 9.89
C PHE A 117 -22.12 8.12 11.37
N LEU A 118 -21.56 7.34 12.30
CA LEU A 118 -21.71 7.58 13.73
C LEU A 118 -21.08 8.92 14.17
N LEU A 119 -19.87 9.22 13.70
CA LEU A 119 -19.20 10.48 14.02
C LEU A 119 -19.99 11.68 13.47
N LEU A 120 -20.44 11.60 12.22
CA LEU A 120 -21.28 12.64 11.59
C LEU A 120 -22.62 12.81 12.33
N THR A 121 -23.22 11.71 12.79
CA THR A 121 -24.44 11.75 13.62
C THR A 121 -24.19 12.52 14.92
N GLY A 122 -23.07 12.25 15.59
CA GLY A 122 -22.66 12.94 16.81
C GLY A 122 -22.44 14.44 16.58
N VAL A 123 -21.71 14.81 15.52
CA VAL A 123 -21.46 16.21 15.15
C VAL A 123 -22.77 16.94 14.84
N PHE A 124 -23.64 16.35 14.02
CA PHE A 124 -24.95 16.92 13.71
C PHE A 124 -25.81 17.12 14.96
N GLY A 125 -25.85 16.11 15.84
CA GLY A 125 -26.55 16.16 17.12
C GLY A 125 -26.05 17.26 18.05
N LEU A 126 -24.73 17.46 18.11
CA LEU A 126 -24.08 18.51 18.88
C LEU A 126 -24.36 19.90 18.35
N VAL A 127 -24.20 20.13 17.04
CA VAL A 127 -24.48 21.44 16.41
C VAL A 127 -25.95 21.80 16.58
N SER A 128 -26.85 20.82 16.44
CA SER A 128 -28.29 20.94 16.72
C SER A 128 -28.59 21.35 18.15
N PHE A 129 -27.97 20.69 19.11
CA PHE A 129 -28.17 21.00 20.51
C PHE A 129 -27.59 22.36 20.89
N ALA A 130 -26.38 22.70 20.42
CA ALA A 130 -25.74 23.99 20.66
C ALA A 130 -26.59 25.13 20.10
N HIS A 131 -27.10 25.00 18.87
CA HIS A 131 -27.98 26.01 18.28
C HIS A 131 -29.31 26.13 19.02
N TRP A 132 -29.92 25.01 19.43
CA TRP A 132 -31.12 25.01 20.28
C TRP A 132 -30.89 25.71 21.62
N LEU A 133 -29.70 25.52 22.20
CA LEU A 133 -29.32 26.07 23.50
C LEU A 133 -29.08 27.58 23.43
N LEU A 134 -28.45 28.07 22.35
CA LEU A 134 -28.19 29.48 22.12
C LEU A 134 -29.45 30.30 21.85
N ARG A 135 -30.52 29.69 21.31
CA ARG A 135 -31.80 30.36 21.04
C ARG A 135 -32.73 30.50 22.26
N ARG A 136 -32.29 30.10 23.46
CA ARG A 136 -33.07 30.28 24.68
C ARG A 136 -32.83 31.67 25.27
N GLU A 137 -33.91 32.37 25.64
CA GLU A 137 -33.74 33.57 26.46
C GLU A 137 -33.10 33.21 27.81
N PRO A 138 -32.17 34.04 28.33
CA PRO A 138 -31.73 33.93 29.70
C PRO A 138 -32.95 34.07 30.61
N VAL A 139 -33.13 33.14 31.55
CA VAL A 139 -34.22 33.18 32.53
C VAL A 139 -34.22 34.55 33.22
N PRO A 140 -35.27 35.38 33.06
CA PRO A 140 -35.38 36.60 33.84
C PRO A 140 -35.47 36.23 35.32
N GLN A 141 -34.67 36.89 36.17
CA GLN A 141 -34.98 36.87 37.60
C GLN A 141 -36.40 37.43 37.79
N PRO A 142 -37.20 36.94 38.75
CA PRO A 142 -38.47 37.58 39.06
C PRO A 142 -38.16 39.00 39.54
N ALA A 143 -38.35 39.99 38.67
CA ALA A 143 -38.49 41.36 39.11
C ALA A 143 -39.70 41.38 40.04
N VAL A 144 -39.52 42.00 41.21
CA VAL A 144 -40.60 42.30 42.15
C VAL A 144 -41.67 43.04 41.35
N VAL A 145 -42.78 42.37 41.06
CA VAL A 145 -43.95 42.99 40.47
C VAL A 145 -44.59 43.80 41.59
N GLU A 146 -44.42 45.12 41.57
CA GLU A 146 -45.36 46.00 42.24
C GLU A 146 -46.75 45.73 41.65
N MET A 147 -47.67 45.32 42.51
CA MET A 147 -49.07 45.13 42.20
C MET A 147 -49.68 46.45 41.74
N ASP A 148 -50.04 46.56 40.47
CA ASP A 148 -50.98 47.58 40.02
C ASP A 148 -52.32 46.91 39.68
N ALA A 149 -53.33 47.23 40.48
CA ALA A 149 -54.59 46.52 40.57
C ALA A 149 -55.68 47.16 39.69
N THR A 150 -55.50 47.25 38.37
CA THR A 150 -56.57 47.77 37.47
C THR A 150 -56.64 47.20 36.05
N ALA A 151 -56.01 46.06 35.71
CA ALA A 151 -56.11 45.47 34.35
C ALA A 151 -56.87 44.13 34.32
N SER A 152 -57.92 44.05 33.51
CA SER A 152 -58.73 42.84 33.26
C SER A 152 -57.97 41.75 32.48
N PRO A 153 -58.29 40.45 32.65
CA PRO A 153 -57.50 39.35 32.13
C PRO A 153 -57.97 38.93 30.73
N THR A 154 -57.28 39.39 29.69
CA THR A 154 -57.40 38.79 28.34
C THR A 154 -55.99 38.51 27.80
N HIS A 155 -55.71 37.22 27.58
CA HIS A 155 -54.45 36.55 27.18
C HIS A 155 -53.59 35.98 28.34
N PRO A 156 -53.57 34.64 28.55
CA PRO A 156 -52.79 34.01 29.62
C PRO A 156 -51.31 33.75 29.27
N PHE A 157 -50.80 34.23 28.13
CA PHE A 157 -49.38 34.07 27.79
C PHE A 157 -48.87 35.32 27.07
N PRO A 158 -47.70 35.88 27.45
CA PRO A 158 -47.01 36.81 26.58
C PRO A 158 -46.74 36.10 25.24
N PRO A 159 -46.88 36.77 24.08
CA PRO A 159 -46.59 36.15 22.79
C PRO A 159 -45.13 35.69 22.78
N GLN A 160 -44.91 34.38 22.83
CA GLN A 160 -43.59 33.80 22.60
C GLN A 160 -43.19 34.19 21.18
N ARG A 161 -42.05 34.88 21.01
CA ARG A 161 -41.57 35.24 19.68
C ARG A 161 -41.48 33.97 18.81
N PRO A 162 -42.10 33.94 17.62
CA PRO A 162 -42.10 32.76 16.74
C PRO A 162 -40.69 32.27 16.37
N ASP A 163 -39.70 33.16 16.45
CA ASP A 163 -38.29 32.97 16.05
C ASP A 163 -37.47 32.12 17.04
N LEU A 164 -37.95 31.98 18.28
CA LEU A 164 -37.24 31.33 19.40
C LEU A 164 -37.71 29.90 19.67
N LEU A 165 -38.53 29.34 18.79
CA LEU A 165 -39.22 28.09 19.03
C LEU A 165 -38.47 26.90 18.42
N PRO A 166 -38.51 25.70 19.04
CA PRO A 166 -37.82 24.53 18.52
C PRO A 166 -38.32 24.17 17.13
N THR A 167 -37.44 24.25 16.13
CA THR A 167 -37.67 23.76 14.76
C THR A 167 -37.46 22.23 14.63
N TRP A 168 -37.97 21.65 13.54
CA TRP A 168 -37.83 20.22 13.19
C TRP A 168 -36.40 19.69 13.25
N TRP A 169 -35.42 20.45 12.77
CA TRP A 169 -34.02 20.01 12.79
C TRP A 169 -33.43 19.88 14.21
N HIS A 170 -33.95 20.64 15.20
CA HIS A 170 -33.57 20.46 16.61
C HIS A 170 -34.08 19.14 17.15
N LEU A 171 -35.34 18.82 16.86
CA LEU A 171 -35.94 17.56 17.28
C LEU A 171 -35.22 16.37 16.64
N ALA A 172 -34.84 16.48 15.36
CA ALA A 172 -34.04 15.48 14.67
C ALA A 172 -32.66 15.29 15.33
N GLY A 173 -31.86 16.34 15.48
CA GLY A 173 -30.52 16.24 16.07
C GLY A 173 -30.54 15.77 17.53
N GLN A 174 -31.52 16.20 18.33
CA GLN A 174 -31.71 15.72 19.70
C GLN A 174 -32.12 14.25 19.77
N THR A 175 -32.95 13.79 18.83
CA THR A 175 -33.33 12.37 18.73
C THR A 175 -32.09 11.53 18.45
N LEU A 176 -31.32 11.90 17.42
CA LEU A 176 -30.12 11.17 17.01
C LEU A 176 -29.02 11.15 18.09
N MET A 177 -28.79 12.29 18.74
CA MET A 177 -27.79 12.38 19.80
C MET A 177 -28.22 11.61 21.05
N LEU A 178 -29.50 11.63 21.41
CA LEU A 178 -30.02 10.80 22.49
C LEU A 178 -29.83 9.31 22.19
N THR A 179 -30.12 8.87 20.96
CA THR A 179 -29.86 7.49 20.52
C THR A 179 -28.38 7.13 20.67
N LEU A 180 -27.46 7.98 20.20
CA LEU A 180 -26.02 7.75 20.29
C LEU A 180 -25.54 7.67 21.76
N MET A 181 -26.01 8.55 22.63
CA MET A 181 -25.63 8.56 24.05
C MET A 181 -26.20 7.35 24.81
N LEU A 182 -27.42 6.92 24.49
CA LEU A 182 -27.99 5.70 25.05
C LEU A 182 -27.24 4.45 24.59
N TYR A 183 -26.83 4.41 23.31
CA TYR A 183 -25.98 3.35 22.78
C TYR A 183 -24.63 3.30 23.50
N ALA A 184 -23.95 4.43 23.68
CA ALA A 184 -22.71 4.50 24.46
C ALA A 184 -22.91 4.09 25.94
N ALA A 185 -24.01 4.52 26.57
CA ALA A 185 -24.33 4.12 27.94
C ALA A 185 -24.59 2.61 28.07
N ALA A 186 -25.22 1.98 27.06
CA ALA A 186 -25.43 0.55 27.02
C ALA A 186 -24.10 -0.22 26.96
N VAL A 187 -23.17 0.19 26.10
CA VAL A 187 -21.82 -0.41 26.02
C VAL A 187 -21.06 -0.25 27.34
N MET A 188 -21.10 0.94 27.95
CA MET A 188 -20.44 1.18 29.24
C MET A 188 -21.03 0.38 30.39
N SER A 189 -22.30 -0.02 30.33
CA SER A 189 -22.97 -0.75 31.41
C SER A 189 -22.34 -2.10 31.73
N PHE A 190 -21.68 -2.73 30.75
CA PHE A 190 -20.95 -3.99 30.92
C PHE A 190 -19.75 -3.87 31.87
N TYR A 191 -19.20 -2.67 32.06
CA TYR A 191 -18.07 -2.43 32.95
C TYR A 191 -18.50 -2.03 34.36
N VAL A 192 -19.75 -1.59 34.55
CA VAL A 192 -20.22 -0.99 35.82
C VAL A 192 -20.20 -2.01 36.97
N LEU A 193 -20.75 -3.20 36.76
CA LEU A 193 -20.85 -4.21 37.83
C LEU A 193 -19.45 -4.75 38.22
N PRO A 194 -18.60 -5.21 37.28
CA PRO A 194 -17.21 -5.58 37.60
C PRO A 194 -16.46 -4.47 38.33
N PHE A 195 -16.58 -3.22 37.85
CA PHE A 195 -15.95 -2.06 38.49
C PHE A 195 -16.41 -1.88 39.94
N LEU A 196 -17.71 -1.96 40.22
CA LEU A 196 -18.23 -1.84 41.58
C LEU A 196 -17.72 -2.96 42.49
N VAL A 197 -17.65 -4.20 42.00
CA VAL A 197 -17.14 -5.35 42.76
C VAL A 197 -15.66 -5.17 43.12
N VAL A 198 -14.86 -4.64 42.19
CA VAL A 198 -13.42 -4.41 42.41
C VAL A 198 -13.14 -3.19 43.27
N VAL A 199 -13.82 -2.06 43.03
CA VAL A 199 -13.48 -0.76 43.62
C VAL A 199 -14.09 -0.56 45.01
N LEU A 200 -15.32 -1.01 45.24
CA LEU A 200 -16.02 -0.79 46.50
C LEU A 200 -15.27 -1.33 47.74
N PRO A 201 -14.60 -2.50 47.69
CA PRO A 201 -13.80 -3.01 48.80
C PRO A 201 -12.50 -2.23 49.08
N VAL A 202 -11.90 -1.59 48.06
CA VAL A 202 -10.60 -0.87 48.17
C VAL A 202 -10.77 0.64 48.29
N LEU A 203 -12.00 1.14 48.24
CA LEU A 203 -12.36 2.55 48.34
C LEU A 203 -11.70 3.29 49.53
N PRO A 204 -11.54 2.70 50.74
CA PRO A 204 -10.84 3.33 51.85
C PRO A 204 -9.34 3.56 51.60
N VAL A 205 -8.70 2.69 50.82
CA VAL A 205 -7.27 2.77 50.45
C VAL A 205 -7.07 3.75 49.29
N VAL A 206 -7.99 3.76 48.32
CA VAL A 206 -7.99 4.71 47.19
C VAL A 206 -8.08 6.16 47.66
N VAL A 207 -8.80 6.43 48.76
CA VAL A 207 -8.89 7.77 49.36
C VAL A 207 -7.52 8.29 49.81
N VAL A 208 -6.59 7.43 50.23
CA VAL A 208 -5.23 7.84 50.66
C VAL A 208 -4.36 8.26 49.47
N TYR A 209 -4.47 7.57 48.34
CA TYR A 209 -3.73 7.90 47.11
C TYR A 209 -4.45 8.91 46.21
N SER A 210 -5.71 9.25 46.54
CA SER A 210 -6.57 10.14 45.76
C SER A 210 -6.02 11.55 45.60
N LEU A 211 -5.15 12.02 46.50
CA LEU A 211 -4.57 13.36 46.40
C LEU A 211 -3.57 13.47 45.24
N ILE A 212 -2.75 12.42 45.03
CA ILE A 212 -1.71 12.35 43.99
C ILE A 212 -2.33 11.99 42.62
N LEU A 213 -3.34 11.11 42.60
CA LEU A 213 -4.04 10.69 41.38
C LEU A 213 -5.28 11.56 41.05
N SER A 214 -5.53 12.63 41.81
CA SER A 214 -6.77 13.43 41.73
C SER A 214 -7.09 13.94 40.32
N PRO A 215 -6.15 14.42 39.49
CA PRO A 215 -6.51 14.97 38.17
C PRO A 215 -7.00 13.88 37.21
N ILE A 216 -6.30 12.74 37.18
CA ILE A 216 -6.66 11.60 36.31
C ILE A 216 -7.99 11.00 36.75
N LEU A 217 -8.19 10.83 38.06
CA LEU A 217 -9.43 10.26 38.60
C LEU A 217 -10.65 11.14 38.28
N ILE A 218 -10.51 12.46 38.38
CA ILE A 218 -11.59 13.41 38.07
C ILE A 218 -11.92 13.38 36.57
N VAL A 219 -10.92 13.27 35.71
CA VAL A 219 -11.10 13.14 34.26
C VAL A 219 -11.81 11.82 33.91
N LEU A 220 -11.37 10.70 34.49
CA LEU A 220 -12.03 9.40 34.33
C LEU A 220 -13.47 9.44 34.81
N LEU A 221 -13.74 10.04 35.98
CA LEU A 221 -15.11 10.21 36.50
C LEU A 221 -15.98 11.02 35.52
N GLY A 222 -15.42 12.07 34.89
CA GLY A 222 -16.12 12.84 33.87
C GLY A 222 -16.48 12.02 32.64
N PHE A 223 -15.56 11.21 32.11
CA PHE A 223 -15.85 10.35 30.96
C PHE A 223 -16.82 9.21 31.31
N CYS A 224 -16.69 8.58 32.47
CA CYS A 224 -17.62 7.56 32.92
C CYS A 224 -19.04 8.11 33.15
N SER A 225 -19.17 9.35 33.64
CA SER A 225 -20.48 9.99 33.84
C SER A 225 -21.07 10.62 32.58
N ALA A 226 -20.26 10.87 31.55
CA ALA A 226 -20.68 11.58 30.34
C ALA A 226 -21.86 10.93 29.61
N PRO A 227 -21.87 9.62 29.26
CA PRO A 227 -22.99 9.02 28.54
C PRO A 227 -24.32 9.12 29.30
N VAL A 228 -24.28 8.94 30.61
CA VAL A 228 -25.48 8.98 31.48
C VAL A 228 -25.97 10.42 31.66
N GLY A 229 -25.06 11.35 31.99
CA GLY A 229 -25.38 12.75 32.18
C GLY A 229 -25.86 13.42 30.89
N ALA A 230 -25.21 13.12 29.76
CA ALA A 230 -25.63 13.57 28.44
C ALA A 230 -27.03 13.03 28.09
N SER A 231 -27.25 11.72 28.22
CA SER A 231 -28.57 11.11 27.98
C SER A 231 -29.69 11.83 28.75
N TRP A 232 -29.45 12.22 30.00
CA TRP A 232 -30.41 12.98 30.79
C TRP A 232 -30.67 14.40 30.24
N VAL A 233 -29.60 15.13 29.88
CA VAL A 233 -29.71 16.47 29.28
C VAL A 233 -30.45 16.44 27.94
N TYR A 234 -30.07 15.52 27.05
CA TYR A 234 -30.66 15.35 25.75
C TYR A 234 -32.11 14.87 25.83
N LEU A 235 -32.44 13.95 26.74
CA LEU A 235 -33.83 13.51 26.97
C LEU A 235 -34.72 14.68 27.39
N ARG A 236 -34.24 15.56 28.27
CA ARG A 236 -34.99 16.74 28.71
C ARG A 236 -35.19 17.72 27.56
N ALA A 237 -34.14 17.99 26.77
CA ALA A 237 -34.22 18.86 25.60
C ALA A 237 -35.17 18.31 24.54
N TRP A 238 -35.04 17.01 24.23
CA TRP A 238 -35.88 16.28 23.30
C TRP A 238 -37.36 16.33 23.70
N ARG A 239 -37.70 16.07 24.98
CA ARG A 239 -39.09 16.18 25.48
C ARG A 239 -39.65 17.59 25.30
N GLN A 240 -38.84 18.61 25.55
CA GLN A 240 -39.27 20.00 25.41
C GLN A 240 -39.53 20.37 23.94
N SER A 241 -38.64 19.98 23.04
CA SER A 241 -38.81 20.19 21.60
C SER A 241 -39.99 19.41 21.04
N LEU A 242 -40.15 18.16 21.44
CA LEU A 242 -41.26 17.30 21.02
C LEU A 242 -42.60 17.89 21.46
N ASN A 243 -42.74 18.27 22.73
CA ASN A 243 -43.99 18.86 23.24
C ASN A 243 -44.32 20.19 22.56
N ALA A 244 -43.32 21.04 22.31
CA ALA A 244 -43.51 22.32 21.63
C ALA A 244 -43.97 22.13 20.17
N LEU A 245 -43.41 21.16 19.46
CA LEU A 245 -43.81 20.84 18.09
C LEU A 245 -45.14 20.08 18.03
N ALA A 246 -45.41 19.17 18.98
CA ALA A 246 -46.68 18.46 19.08
C ALA A 246 -47.83 19.42 19.39
N ALA A 247 -47.60 20.47 20.18
CA ALA A 247 -48.60 21.52 20.40
C ALA A 247 -48.96 22.30 19.13
N ARG A 248 -48.06 22.36 18.12
CA ARG A 248 -48.31 23.05 16.84
C ARG A 248 -48.80 22.16 15.72
N TYR A 249 -48.22 20.96 15.62
CA TYR A 249 -48.37 20.06 14.50
C TYR A 249 -49.04 18.73 14.89
N GLY A 250 -49.46 18.58 16.16
CA GLY A 250 -50.15 17.38 16.65
C GLY A 250 -49.30 16.12 16.56
N VAL A 251 -49.93 15.02 16.14
CA VAL A 251 -49.31 13.69 16.02
C VAL A 251 -48.12 13.65 15.05
N TRP A 252 -48.03 14.58 14.11
CA TRP A 252 -46.93 14.66 13.14
C TRP A 252 -45.57 14.85 13.80
N ALA A 253 -45.51 15.49 14.98
CA ALA A 253 -44.28 15.64 15.74
C ALA A 253 -43.73 14.28 16.23
N GLY A 254 -44.61 13.39 16.68
CA GLY A 254 -44.26 12.03 17.07
C GLY A 254 -43.90 11.15 15.86
N ALA A 255 -44.68 11.24 14.79
CA ALA A 255 -44.41 10.53 13.54
C ALA A 255 -43.03 10.90 12.96
N PHE A 256 -42.65 12.18 13.04
CA PHE A 256 -41.33 12.65 12.60
C PHE A 256 -40.18 12.03 13.41
N VAL A 257 -40.30 11.92 14.74
CA VAL A 257 -39.26 11.25 15.56
C VAL A 257 -39.09 9.80 15.14
N VAL A 258 -40.20 9.07 14.95
CA VAL A 258 -40.16 7.68 14.50
C VAL A 258 -39.51 7.59 13.12
N ALA A 259 -39.86 8.48 12.20
CA ALA A 259 -39.28 8.52 10.86
C ALA A 259 -37.76 8.82 10.89
N VAL A 260 -37.31 9.79 11.70
CA VAL A 260 -35.88 10.12 11.86
C VAL A 260 -35.11 8.94 12.45
N PHE A 261 -35.61 8.33 13.52
CA PHE A 261 -34.96 7.17 14.15
C PHE A 261 -34.95 5.96 13.21
N ALA A 262 -36.07 5.62 12.58
CA ALA A 262 -36.16 4.50 11.66
C ALA A 262 -35.28 4.71 10.42
N GLY A 263 -35.25 5.92 9.85
CA GLY A 263 -34.37 6.26 8.73
C GLY A 263 -32.89 6.18 9.12
N TRP A 264 -32.52 6.69 10.29
CA TRP A 264 -31.16 6.57 10.82
C TRP A 264 -30.77 5.12 11.06
N LEU A 265 -31.64 4.31 11.69
CA LEU A 265 -31.37 2.91 11.97
C LEU A 265 -31.24 2.09 10.67
N ALA A 266 -32.12 2.33 9.70
CA ALA A 266 -32.03 1.70 8.39
C ALA A 266 -30.70 2.04 7.71
N LEU A 267 -30.31 3.32 7.67
CA LEU A 267 -29.05 3.76 7.08
C LEU A 267 -27.84 3.17 7.82
N PHE A 268 -27.85 3.19 9.15
CA PHE A 268 -26.81 2.62 9.99
C PHE A 268 -26.61 1.12 9.72
N LEU A 269 -27.69 0.34 9.69
CA LEU A 269 -27.65 -1.09 9.40
C LEU A 269 -27.20 -1.38 7.96
N THR A 270 -27.52 -0.51 7.00
CA THR A 270 -27.01 -0.68 5.62
C THR A 270 -25.52 -0.41 5.49
N LEU A 271 -25.02 0.65 6.16
CA LEU A 271 -23.61 1.03 6.12
C LEU A 271 -22.70 0.10 6.94
N GLN A 272 -23.29 -0.76 7.79
CA GLN A 272 -22.57 -1.77 8.57
C GLN A 272 -22.45 -3.13 7.91
N ARG A 273 -23.08 -3.34 6.76
CA ARG A 273 -22.96 -4.63 6.07
C ARG A 273 -21.49 -4.85 5.73
N PRO A 274 -20.84 -5.91 6.25
CA PRO A 274 -19.42 -6.14 6.04
C PRO A 274 -19.18 -6.49 4.57
N PRO A 275 -18.56 -5.60 3.77
CA PRO A 275 -18.42 -5.82 2.32
C PRO A 275 -17.54 -7.05 2.01
N GLN A 276 -16.63 -7.42 2.91
CA GLN A 276 -15.75 -8.57 2.74
C GLN A 276 -16.48 -9.91 2.72
N ILE A 277 -17.58 -10.05 3.47
CA ILE A 277 -18.33 -11.33 3.50
C ILE A 277 -18.96 -11.59 2.15
N GLU A 278 -19.49 -10.55 1.51
CA GLU A 278 -20.06 -10.63 0.16
C GLU A 278 -18.97 -10.90 -0.87
N ALA A 279 -17.84 -10.19 -0.82
CA ALA A 279 -16.70 -10.43 -1.71
C ALA A 279 -16.16 -11.87 -1.60
N PHE A 280 -15.93 -12.37 -0.39
CA PHE A 280 -15.48 -13.75 -0.19
C PHE A 280 -16.51 -14.76 -0.65
N LYS A 281 -17.80 -14.50 -0.45
CA LYS A 281 -18.87 -15.37 -0.94
C LYS A 281 -18.93 -15.40 -2.47
N LEU A 282 -18.76 -14.26 -3.13
CA LEU A 282 -18.74 -14.16 -4.60
C LEU A 282 -17.54 -14.91 -5.20
N LEU A 283 -16.41 -14.94 -4.50
CA LEU A 283 -15.18 -15.58 -4.95
C LEU A 283 -14.96 -17.00 -4.39
N ASP A 284 -15.86 -17.51 -3.55
CA ASP A 284 -15.72 -18.83 -2.91
C ASP A 284 -15.78 -19.97 -3.94
N THR A 285 -16.51 -19.76 -5.04
CA THR A 285 -16.65 -20.71 -6.15
C THR A 285 -16.02 -20.12 -7.42
N PRO A 286 -15.02 -20.78 -8.02
CA PRO A 286 -14.44 -20.33 -9.28
C PRO A 286 -15.47 -20.24 -10.40
N ALA A 287 -15.50 -19.13 -11.13
CA ALA A 287 -16.40 -18.94 -12.26
C ALA A 287 -16.00 -19.81 -13.46
N THR A 288 -16.94 -20.64 -13.92
CA THR A 288 -16.70 -21.66 -14.95
C THR A 288 -17.25 -21.27 -16.32
N THR A 289 -18.28 -20.42 -16.35
CA THR A 289 -18.94 -19.97 -17.59
C THR A 289 -18.69 -18.49 -17.87
N HIS A 290 -18.80 -18.10 -19.15
CA HIS A 290 -18.75 -16.69 -19.56
C HIS A 290 -19.78 -15.82 -18.82
N SER A 291 -21.02 -16.33 -18.65
CA SER A 291 -22.07 -15.61 -17.92
C SER A 291 -21.75 -15.38 -16.44
N GLU A 292 -21.14 -16.37 -15.77
CA GLU A 292 -20.71 -16.23 -14.37
C GLU A 292 -19.61 -15.19 -14.24
N ARG A 293 -18.62 -15.20 -15.14
CA ARG A 293 -17.54 -14.21 -15.16
C ARG A 293 -18.07 -12.81 -15.38
N GLN A 294 -18.96 -12.64 -16.36
CA GLN A 294 -19.57 -11.34 -16.60
C GLN A 294 -20.38 -10.85 -15.39
N ALA A 295 -21.06 -11.75 -14.67
CA ALA A 295 -21.78 -11.40 -13.45
C ALA A 295 -20.85 -10.98 -12.31
N LEU A 296 -19.65 -11.58 -12.21
CA LEU A 296 -18.63 -11.16 -11.25
C LEU A 296 -17.97 -9.83 -11.65
N LEU A 297 -17.66 -9.63 -12.94
CA LEU A 297 -17.12 -8.37 -13.46
C LEU A 297 -18.10 -7.20 -13.24
N GLN A 298 -19.41 -7.42 -13.37
CA GLN A 298 -20.43 -6.43 -13.02
C GLN A 298 -20.44 -6.08 -11.53
N GLN A 299 -19.93 -6.97 -10.68
CA GLN A 299 -19.82 -6.78 -9.22
C GLN A 299 -18.39 -6.47 -8.78
N GLN A 300 -17.49 -6.11 -9.70
CA GLN A 300 -16.09 -5.86 -9.40
C GLN A 300 -15.87 -4.81 -8.31
N ASP A 301 -16.73 -3.78 -8.22
CA ASP A 301 -16.62 -2.75 -7.19
C ASP A 301 -16.93 -3.29 -5.79
N ILE A 302 -17.89 -4.21 -5.68
CA ILE A 302 -18.23 -4.87 -4.41
C ILE A 302 -17.08 -5.78 -3.99
N ILE A 303 -16.56 -6.57 -4.94
CA ILE A 303 -15.41 -7.46 -4.71
C ILE A 303 -14.20 -6.64 -4.26
N ARG A 304 -13.86 -5.60 -5.02
CA ARG A 304 -12.75 -4.68 -4.73
C ARG A 304 -12.89 -4.07 -3.33
N GLN A 305 -14.04 -3.48 -3.01
CA GLN A 305 -14.27 -2.85 -1.70
C GLN A 305 -14.19 -3.87 -0.55
N GLY A 306 -14.72 -5.08 -0.73
CA GLY A 306 -14.68 -6.14 0.27
C GLY A 306 -13.26 -6.65 0.52
N LEU A 307 -12.49 -6.90 -0.55
CA LEU A 307 -11.10 -7.34 -0.44
C LEU A 307 -10.19 -6.26 0.15
N ILE A 308 -10.35 -5.00 -0.25
CA ILE A 308 -9.64 -3.87 0.38
C ILE A 308 -10.00 -3.78 1.86
N ASN A 309 -11.27 -3.98 2.22
CA ASN A 309 -11.69 -3.92 3.62
C ASN A 309 -11.11 -5.05 4.47
N ALA A 310 -11.03 -6.26 3.94
CA ALA A 310 -10.36 -7.39 4.59
C ALA A 310 -8.84 -7.15 4.70
N TYR A 311 -8.19 -6.72 3.62
CA TYR A 311 -6.76 -6.40 3.61
C TYR A 311 -6.38 -5.31 4.62
N LEU A 312 -7.21 -4.27 4.73
CA LEU A 312 -7.01 -3.16 5.67
C LEU A 312 -7.67 -3.38 7.02
N ALA A 313 -8.18 -4.58 7.32
CA ALA A 313 -8.86 -4.86 8.57
C ALA A 313 -8.01 -4.54 9.82
N PRO A 314 -6.69 -4.87 9.87
CA PRO A 314 -5.82 -4.50 11.00
C PRO A 314 -5.68 -2.98 11.22
N TYR A 315 -5.98 -2.17 10.20
CA TYR A 315 -5.91 -0.72 10.23
C TYR A 315 -7.25 -0.03 10.48
N ARG A 316 -8.38 -0.74 10.33
CA ARG A 316 -9.73 -0.16 10.40
C ARG A 316 -10.48 -0.54 11.66
N TYR A 317 -10.24 -1.75 12.16
CA TYR A 317 -11.04 -2.34 13.22
C TYR A 317 -10.21 -2.61 14.47
N SER A 318 -10.85 -2.45 15.61
CA SER A 318 -10.29 -2.94 16.87
C SER A 318 -10.44 -4.46 16.94
N ARG A 319 -9.50 -5.13 17.62
CA ARG A 319 -9.48 -6.59 17.75
C ARG A 319 -10.82 -7.11 18.31
N SER A 320 -11.43 -8.05 17.59
CA SER A 320 -12.77 -8.56 17.87
C SER A 320 -12.80 -9.83 18.71
N ASN A 321 -11.68 -10.57 18.78
CA ASN A 321 -11.68 -11.94 19.25
C ASN A 321 -11.07 -12.12 20.66
N ASP A 322 -11.19 -11.09 21.52
CA ASP A 322 -10.75 -11.17 22.91
C ASP A 322 -11.95 -11.47 23.83
N ARG A 323 -11.92 -12.62 24.52
CA ARG A 323 -12.90 -13.06 25.52
C ARG A 323 -12.88 -12.24 26.82
N HIS A 324 -12.40 -11.01 26.75
CA HIS A 324 -12.10 -10.18 27.91
C HIS A 324 -13.33 -9.85 28.76
N ILE A 325 -14.53 -9.69 28.18
CA ILE A 325 -15.76 -9.46 28.98
C ILE A 325 -16.16 -10.76 29.67
N GLN A 326 -16.10 -11.89 28.97
CA GLN A 326 -16.30 -13.20 29.59
C GLN A 326 -15.35 -13.38 30.78
N ASP A 327 -14.05 -13.18 30.57
CA ASP A 327 -13.01 -13.30 31.61
C ASP A 327 -13.25 -12.33 32.77
N LEU A 328 -13.62 -11.08 32.47
CA LEU A 328 -13.92 -10.07 33.48
C LEU A 328 -15.05 -10.54 34.40
N TYR A 329 -16.17 -11.01 33.84
CA TYR A 329 -17.32 -11.46 34.63
C TYR A 329 -17.08 -12.80 35.35
N GLN A 330 -16.28 -13.70 34.77
CA GLN A 330 -15.88 -14.94 35.44
C GLN A 330 -14.93 -14.66 36.62
N ASN A 331 -13.91 -13.82 36.41
CA ASN A 331 -12.85 -13.61 37.40
C ASN A 331 -13.25 -12.63 38.50
N THR A 332 -13.98 -11.56 38.18
CA THR A 332 -14.35 -10.52 39.16
C THR A 332 -15.70 -10.79 39.83
N VAL A 333 -16.74 -11.06 39.03
CA VAL A 333 -18.11 -11.25 39.51
C VAL A 333 -18.39 -12.71 39.89
N ARG A 334 -17.52 -13.65 39.46
CA ARG A 334 -17.65 -15.10 39.70
C ARG A 334 -18.91 -15.72 39.09
N LEU A 335 -19.32 -15.24 37.92
CA LEU A 335 -20.46 -15.82 37.19
C LEU A 335 -20.08 -17.15 36.51
N PRO A 336 -21.04 -18.09 36.36
CA PRO A 336 -20.83 -19.31 35.57
C PRO A 336 -20.51 -19.01 34.11
N GLU A 337 -19.71 -19.88 33.48
CA GLU A 337 -19.24 -19.72 32.10
C GLU A 337 -20.36 -19.47 31.07
N PRO A 338 -21.50 -20.20 31.06
CA PRO A 338 -22.57 -19.96 30.07
C PRO A 338 -23.19 -18.56 30.17
N VAL A 339 -23.25 -18.01 31.39
CA VAL A 339 -23.80 -16.68 31.64
C VAL A 339 -22.81 -15.61 31.18
N ALA A 340 -21.54 -15.76 31.53
CA ALA A 340 -20.48 -14.85 31.10
C ALA A 340 -20.33 -14.84 29.56
N GLN A 341 -20.48 -16.00 28.91
CA GLN A 341 -20.48 -16.10 27.45
C GLN A 341 -21.67 -15.38 26.82
N THR A 342 -22.87 -15.50 27.41
CA THR A 342 -24.05 -14.75 26.93
C THR A 342 -23.83 -13.24 27.02
N ILE A 343 -23.19 -12.78 28.10
CA ILE A 343 -22.83 -11.36 28.29
C ILE A 343 -21.81 -10.92 27.23
N GLN A 344 -20.79 -11.74 26.93
CA GLN A 344 -19.84 -11.50 25.85
C GLN A 344 -20.54 -11.40 24.49
N THR A 345 -21.43 -12.33 24.13
CA THR A 345 -22.17 -12.27 22.84
C THR A 345 -23.01 -10.99 22.70
N LEU A 346 -23.66 -10.55 23.79
CA LEU A 346 -24.42 -9.30 23.78
C LEU A 346 -23.50 -8.08 23.60
N TYR A 347 -22.35 -8.08 24.27
CA TYR A 347 -21.35 -7.04 24.13
C TYR A 347 -20.78 -6.99 22.71
N ASP A 348 -20.42 -8.14 22.13
CA ASP A 348 -19.90 -8.25 20.76
C ASP A 348 -20.92 -7.78 19.73
N THR A 349 -22.21 -8.09 19.94
CA THR A 349 -23.30 -7.60 19.08
C THR A 349 -23.36 -6.08 19.11
N LEU A 350 -23.22 -5.45 20.28
CA LEU A 350 -23.21 -4.00 20.41
C LEU A 350 -21.94 -3.37 19.84
N LEU A 351 -20.79 -4.04 19.92
CA LEU A 351 -19.50 -3.56 19.41
C LEU A 351 -19.21 -3.93 17.95
N SER A 352 -20.03 -4.76 17.31
CA SER A 352 -19.96 -5.08 15.88
C SER A 352 -19.69 -3.89 14.93
N PRO A 353 -20.11 -2.64 15.21
CA PRO A 353 -19.77 -1.50 14.34
C PRO A 353 -18.27 -1.15 14.30
N PHE A 354 -17.52 -1.55 15.33
CA PHE A 354 -16.13 -1.18 15.57
C PHE A 354 -15.18 -2.38 15.47
N THR A 355 -15.72 -3.59 15.35
CA THR A 355 -14.98 -4.84 15.36
C THR A 355 -15.05 -5.54 14.01
N TYR A 356 -13.99 -6.24 13.66
CA TYR A 356 -13.94 -7.02 12.42
C TYR A 356 -14.56 -8.41 12.62
N PRO A 357 -15.51 -8.85 11.77
CA PRO A 357 -16.03 -10.21 11.85
C PRO A 357 -15.02 -11.20 11.25
N GLY A 358 -14.35 -11.99 12.09
CA GLY A 358 -13.36 -12.98 11.67
C GLY A 358 -11.94 -12.69 12.19
N ASP A 359 -10.94 -13.32 11.57
CA ASP A 359 -9.53 -13.07 11.85
C ASP A 359 -8.99 -12.02 10.84
N PRO A 360 -8.69 -10.79 11.28
CA PRO A 360 -8.28 -9.72 10.37
C PRO A 360 -6.93 -9.98 9.69
N PHE A 361 -6.05 -10.82 10.24
CA PHE A 361 -4.75 -11.10 9.62
C PHE A 361 -4.86 -12.23 8.60
N ALA A 362 -5.58 -13.30 8.94
CA ALA A 362 -5.83 -14.40 8.00
C ALA A 362 -6.68 -13.93 6.81
N ASP A 363 -7.69 -13.11 7.05
CA ASP A 363 -8.52 -12.55 5.98
C ASP A 363 -7.77 -11.51 5.14
N ALA A 364 -6.81 -10.77 5.72
CA ALA A 364 -5.98 -9.87 4.94
C ALA A 364 -5.09 -10.64 3.95
N GLU A 365 -4.51 -11.76 4.38
CA GLU A 365 -3.72 -12.62 3.50
C GLU A 365 -4.59 -13.31 2.45
N ARG A 366 -5.77 -13.83 2.84
CA ARG A 366 -6.76 -14.34 1.89
C ARG A 366 -7.16 -13.29 0.87
N ALA A 367 -7.37 -12.04 1.30
CA ALA A 367 -7.74 -10.95 0.42
C ALA A 367 -6.62 -10.56 -0.54
N ARG A 368 -5.35 -10.62 -0.12
CA ARG A 368 -4.18 -10.41 -0.98
C ARG A 368 -4.19 -11.40 -2.14
N THR A 369 -4.35 -12.69 -1.86
CA THR A 369 -4.39 -13.76 -2.87
C THR A 369 -5.60 -13.61 -3.79
N LEU A 370 -6.81 -13.48 -3.23
CA LEU A 370 -8.03 -13.35 -4.04
C LEU A 370 -8.04 -12.08 -4.90
N TYR A 371 -7.46 -10.98 -4.41
CA TYR A 371 -7.35 -9.75 -5.18
C TYR A 371 -6.41 -9.96 -6.37
N ALA A 372 -5.24 -10.56 -6.13
CA ALA A 372 -4.30 -10.91 -7.19
C ALA A 372 -4.97 -11.80 -8.24
N GLU A 373 -5.59 -12.91 -7.80
CA GLU A 373 -6.27 -13.90 -8.65
C GLU A 373 -7.40 -13.31 -9.51
N PHE A 374 -8.13 -12.32 -9.00
CA PHE A 374 -9.25 -11.70 -9.70
C PHE A 374 -8.83 -10.54 -10.61
N PHE A 375 -8.00 -9.63 -10.10
CA PHE A 375 -7.63 -8.37 -10.76
C PHE A 375 -6.32 -8.44 -11.54
N ASP A 376 -5.62 -9.57 -11.54
CA ASP A 376 -4.34 -9.76 -12.23
C ASP A 376 -3.24 -8.75 -11.82
N THR A 377 -3.34 -8.24 -10.59
CA THR A 377 -2.35 -7.34 -10.00
C THR A 377 -2.33 -7.47 -8.48
N PRO A 378 -1.16 -7.39 -7.84
CA PRO A 378 -1.07 -7.35 -6.38
C PRO A 378 -1.83 -6.16 -5.78
N ILE A 379 -2.52 -6.41 -4.66
CA ILE A 379 -3.35 -5.38 -4.00
C ILE A 379 -2.52 -4.18 -3.54
N LEU A 380 -1.26 -4.38 -3.10
CA LEU A 380 -0.41 -3.26 -2.67
C LEU A 380 -0.06 -2.33 -3.84
N ARG A 381 0.14 -2.89 -5.05
CA ARG A 381 0.40 -2.11 -6.27
C ARG A 381 -0.84 -1.36 -6.72
N ALA A 382 -2.00 -2.03 -6.76
CA ALA A 382 -3.25 -1.44 -7.26
C ALA A 382 -3.90 -0.44 -6.30
N GLU A 383 -3.80 -0.67 -4.99
CA GLU A 383 -4.52 0.08 -3.96
C GLU A 383 -3.60 0.91 -3.06
N LYS A 384 -2.40 1.23 -3.55
CA LYS A 384 -1.38 2.01 -2.83
C LYS A 384 -1.95 3.26 -2.13
N PRO A 385 -2.81 4.09 -2.76
CA PRO A 385 -3.37 5.27 -2.09
C PRO A 385 -4.28 4.95 -0.90
N ALA A 386 -5.09 3.89 -1.02
CA ALA A 386 -5.97 3.45 0.06
C ALA A 386 -5.17 2.90 1.24
N ILE A 387 -4.10 2.15 0.94
CA ILE A 387 -3.22 1.56 1.94
C ILE A 387 -2.38 2.63 2.65
N GLN A 388 -1.81 3.58 1.91
CA GLN A 388 -1.12 4.75 2.47
C GLN A 388 -2.03 5.50 3.44
N LYS A 389 -3.25 5.85 3.01
CA LYS A 389 -4.21 6.54 3.87
C LYS A 389 -4.50 5.75 5.15
N ALA A 390 -4.65 4.43 5.05
CA ALA A 390 -4.95 3.60 6.20
C ALA A 390 -3.81 3.56 7.23
N ILE A 391 -2.56 3.49 6.77
CA ILE A 391 -1.36 3.51 7.63
C ILE A 391 -1.18 4.87 8.28
N GLN A 392 -1.43 5.94 7.54
CA GLN A 392 -1.36 7.30 8.06
C GLN A 392 -2.46 7.63 9.07
N SER A 393 -3.55 6.87 9.07
CA SER A 393 -4.73 7.13 9.90
C SER A 393 -4.53 6.64 11.34
N THR A 394 -3.51 7.15 12.03
CA THR A 394 -3.17 6.80 13.41
C THR A 394 -2.56 7.99 14.15
N PHE A 395 -2.61 7.96 15.49
CA PHE A 395 -1.89 8.92 16.33
C PHE A 395 -0.41 8.54 16.51
N ASP A 396 -0.05 7.28 16.24
CA ASP A 396 1.33 6.77 16.27
C ASP A 396 2.09 7.24 15.03
N ARG A 397 2.74 8.40 15.16
CA ARG A 397 3.45 9.08 14.08
C ARG A 397 4.63 8.27 13.58
N ASP A 398 5.40 7.66 14.48
CA ASP A 398 6.61 6.92 14.12
C ASP A 398 6.25 5.62 13.41
N GLY A 399 5.23 4.91 13.90
CA GLY A 399 4.67 3.75 13.20
C GLY A 399 4.11 4.10 11.82
N ALA A 400 3.41 5.22 11.68
CA ALA A 400 2.91 5.70 10.39
C ALA A 400 4.05 6.06 9.42
N LYS A 401 5.07 6.80 9.88
CA LYS A 401 6.25 7.15 9.08
C LYS A 401 7.02 5.91 8.65
N ALA A 402 7.24 4.96 9.57
CA ALA A 402 7.89 3.69 9.26
C ALA A 402 7.10 2.89 8.21
N GLY A 403 5.81 2.67 8.43
CA GLY A 403 4.97 1.95 7.47
C GLY A 403 4.85 2.65 6.11
N LEU A 404 4.84 3.98 6.07
CA LEU A 404 4.91 4.75 4.83
C LEU A 404 6.27 4.63 4.14
N ALA A 405 7.37 4.66 4.89
CA ALA A 405 8.70 4.50 4.32
C ALA A 405 8.84 3.12 3.66
N ASP A 406 8.26 2.09 4.27
CA ASP A 406 8.20 0.72 3.74
C ASP A 406 7.41 0.68 2.43
N ILE A 407 6.19 1.22 2.37
CA ILE A 407 5.31 1.12 1.20
C ILE A 407 5.65 2.11 0.09
N ASN A 408 6.09 3.31 0.46
CA ASN A 408 6.51 4.31 -0.50
C ASN A 408 7.90 4.01 -1.02
N GLU A 409 8.63 3.11 -0.35
CA GLU A 409 9.96 2.73 -0.77
C GLU A 409 10.84 3.99 -0.86
N ARG A 410 10.69 4.92 0.11
CA ARG A 410 11.35 6.23 0.12
C ARG A 410 12.47 6.32 1.15
N ARG A 411 13.34 5.31 1.21
CA ARG A 411 14.44 5.30 2.17
C ARG A 411 15.74 5.84 1.57
N VAL A 412 15.90 5.75 0.25
CA VAL A 412 17.11 6.19 -0.44
C VAL A 412 16.80 7.30 -1.41
N TRP A 413 17.50 8.42 -1.25
CA TRP A 413 17.40 9.57 -2.16
C TRP A 413 18.49 9.50 -3.23
N LEU A 414 18.12 9.60 -4.51
CA LEU A 414 19.08 9.85 -5.59
C LEU A 414 19.55 11.32 -5.49
N ALA A 415 20.73 11.53 -4.93
CA ALA A 415 21.29 12.86 -4.67
C ALA A 415 21.87 13.48 -5.94
N GLU A 416 22.56 12.69 -6.76
CA GLU A 416 23.20 13.12 -7.99
C GLU A 416 23.09 12.05 -9.08
N GLN A 417 22.89 12.51 -10.32
CA GLN A 417 22.86 11.70 -11.52
C GLN A 417 23.65 12.42 -12.62
N GLN A 418 24.72 11.80 -13.09
CA GLN A 418 25.56 12.29 -14.16
C GLN A 418 25.57 11.31 -15.33
N LEU A 419 25.34 11.83 -16.52
CA LEU A 419 25.32 11.08 -17.76
C LEU A 419 26.39 11.62 -18.71
N THR A 420 27.27 10.75 -19.19
CA THR A 420 28.33 11.08 -20.13
C THR A 420 28.20 10.22 -21.37
N VAL A 421 28.01 10.83 -22.53
CA VAL A 421 27.95 10.12 -23.81
C VAL A 421 29.23 10.36 -24.58
N THR A 422 29.87 9.29 -25.02
CA THR A 422 31.08 9.30 -25.85
C THR A 422 30.76 8.70 -27.23
N PRO A 423 30.41 9.54 -28.22
CA PRO A 423 30.14 9.08 -29.58
C PRO A 423 31.38 8.44 -30.25
N GLN A 424 31.17 7.33 -30.94
CA GLN A 424 32.17 6.59 -31.70
C GLN A 424 31.72 6.43 -33.16
N GLY A 425 31.27 7.54 -33.76
CA GLY A 425 30.69 7.57 -35.10
C GLY A 425 29.17 7.34 -35.07
N ASP A 426 28.74 6.13 -35.40
CA ASP A 426 27.34 5.71 -35.53
C ASP A 426 26.85 4.79 -34.39
N TRP A 427 27.68 4.64 -33.36
CA TRP A 427 27.34 4.07 -32.05
C TRP A 427 28.00 4.93 -30.96
N ALA A 428 27.60 4.76 -29.69
CA ALA A 428 28.19 5.48 -28.56
C ALA A 428 28.34 4.58 -27.35
N GLU A 429 29.34 4.92 -26.53
CA GLU A 429 29.43 4.47 -25.14
C GLU A 429 28.74 5.50 -24.24
N VAL A 430 27.90 5.03 -23.34
CA VAL A 430 27.20 5.87 -22.37
C VAL A 430 27.61 5.42 -20.97
N GLU A 431 28.13 6.35 -20.19
CA GLU A 431 28.43 6.18 -18.77
C GLU A 431 27.39 6.93 -17.93
N LEU A 432 26.77 6.21 -17.02
CA LEU A 432 25.90 6.73 -15.97
C LEU A 432 26.65 6.65 -14.64
N TYR A 433 26.65 7.75 -13.89
CA TYR A 433 27.15 7.86 -12.53
C TYR A 433 26.02 8.35 -11.62
N GLU A 434 25.70 7.60 -10.58
CA GLU A 434 24.66 7.94 -9.61
C GLU A 434 25.21 7.95 -8.18
N VAL A 435 24.69 8.87 -7.37
CA VAL A 435 24.98 8.98 -5.94
C VAL A 435 23.69 8.82 -5.16
N TYR A 436 23.66 7.81 -4.30
CA TYR A 436 22.51 7.49 -3.47
C TYR A 436 22.79 7.88 -2.03
N ASP A 437 21.81 8.48 -1.36
CA ASP A 437 21.88 8.99 0.01
C ASP A 437 20.79 8.36 0.88
N ASN A 438 21.20 7.52 1.82
CA ASN A 438 20.32 6.80 2.72
C ASN A 438 19.77 7.71 3.83
N GLN A 439 18.45 7.80 3.88
CA GLN A 439 17.74 8.62 4.87
C GLN A 439 17.53 7.89 6.21
N THR A 440 17.86 6.59 6.30
CA THR A 440 17.70 5.76 7.51
C THR A 440 19.06 5.38 8.11
N PHE A 441 19.06 4.84 9.34
CA PHE A 441 20.27 4.38 10.01
C PHE A 441 20.66 2.94 9.65
N ASP A 442 19.74 2.20 9.02
CA ASP A 442 19.95 0.83 8.57
C ASP A 442 20.42 0.81 7.12
N GLN A 443 21.29 -0.13 6.78
CA GLN A 443 21.69 -0.37 5.40
C GLN A 443 20.45 -0.66 4.52
N GLN A 444 20.44 -0.10 3.32
CA GLN A 444 19.33 -0.25 2.38
C GLN A 444 19.78 -0.89 1.07
N GLU A 445 18.86 -1.58 0.40
CA GLU A 445 18.98 -2.06 -0.98
C GLU A 445 18.11 -1.18 -1.88
N ILE A 446 18.56 -0.91 -3.11
CA ILE A 446 17.74 -0.34 -4.18
C ILE A 446 17.59 -1.32 -5.33
N LEU A 447 16.50 -1.17 -6.09
CA LEU A 447 16.20 -1.99 -7.26
C LEU A 447 15.73 -1.09 -8.41
N TYR A 448 16.25 -1.34 -9.60
CA TYR A 448 15.75 -0.77 -10.85
C TYR A 448 15.38 -1.88 -11.84
N PHE A 449 14.27 -1.68 -12.52
CA PHE A 449 13.97 -2.33 -13.79
C PHE A 449 13.95 -1.27 -14.88
N PHE A 450 14.70 -1.51 -15.95
CA PHE A 450 14.75 -0.60 -17.07
C PHE A 450 14.95 -1.33 -18.38
N THR A 451 14.74 -0.61 -19.49
CA THR A 451 14.94 -1.13 -20.83
C THR A 451 15.91 -0.31 -21.64
N LEU A 452 16.58 -1.00 -22.56
CA LEU A 452 17.42 -0.38 -23.58
C LEU A 452 16.93 -0.81 -24.98
N PRO A 453 17.41 -0.15 -26.05
CA PRO A 453 17.27 -0.70 -27.39
C PRO A 453 17.79 -2.13 -27.44
N GLU A 454 17.17 -2.98 -28.25
CA GLU A 454 17.51 -4.40 -28.25
C GLU A 454 18.95 -4.65 -28.69
N SER A 455 19.52 -3.85 -29.59
CA SER A 455 20.94 -3.98 -29.98
C SER A 455 21.93 -3.52 -28.92
N ALA A 456 21.49 -2.73 -27.93
CA ALA A 456 22.36 -2.21 -26.89
C ALA A 456 22.84 -3.32 -25.95
N VAL A 457 23.96 -3.07 -25.28
CA VAL A 457 24.56 -4.04 -24.37
C VAL A 457 25.22 -3.36 -23.18
N MET A 458 24.99 -3.91 -21.99
CA MET A 458 25.66 -3.48 -20.77
C MET A 458 27.10 -3.99 -20.78
N THR A 459 28.06 -3.09 -20.54
CA THR A 459 29.50 -3.37 -20.61
C THR A 459 30.23 -3.12 -19.30
N GLY A 460 29.53 -2.65 -18.27
CA GLY A 460 30.15 -2.53 -16.95
C GLY A 460 29.25 -1.98 -15.85
N LEU A 461 29.60 -2.37 -14.64
CA LEU A 461 28.97 -1.99 -13.38
C LEU A 461 30.07 -1.79 -12.34
N TRP A 462 30.04 -0.70 -11.60
CA TRP A 462 30.99 -0.48 -10.50
C TRP A 462 30.31 0.15 -9.31
N LEU A 463 30.82 -0.18 -8.13
CA LEU A 463 30.43 0.46 -6.87
C LEU A 463 31.62 1.20 -6.26
N GLY A 464 31.35 2.26 -5.51
CA GLY A 464 32.38 2.97 -4.76
C GLY A 464 31.81 3.58 -3.50
N GLU A 465 32.67 3.67 -2.48
CA GLU A 465 32.35 4.35 -1.23
C GLU A 465 32.59 5.87 -1.30
N THR A 466 33.28 6.33 -2.35
CA THR A 466 33.57 7.75 -2.61
C THR A 466 33.38 8.07 -4.10
N SER A 467 33.39 9.35 -4.45
CA SER A 467 33.35 9.80 -5.85
C SER A 467 34.64 9.53 -6.64
N ASP A 468 35.69 8.98 -6.01
CA ASP A 468 36.94 8.65 -6.69
C ASP A 468 36.78 7.38 -7.54
N ARG A 469 36.68 7.59 -8.86
CA ARG A 469 36.55 6.51 -9.85
C ARG A 469 37.70 5.50 -9.79
N ALA A 470 38.87 5.84 -9.27
CA ALA A 470 40.01 4.91 -9.17
C ALA A 470 39.85 3.90 -8.02
N GLN A 471 39.00 4.20 -7.02
CA GLN A 471 38.78 3.36 -5.83
C GLN A 471 37.54 2.48 -5.96
N ARG A 472 36.86 2.50 -7.11
CA ARG A 472 35.65 1.71 -7.33
C ARG A 472 35.97 0.22 -7.42
N PHE A 473 35.09 -0.59 -6.84
CA PHE A 473 35.08 -2.02 -6.98
C PHE A 473 34.63 -2.39 -8.40
N VAL A 474 35.40 -3.30 -9.01
CA VAL A 474 35.19 -3.76 -10.38
C VAL A 474 34.23 -4.94 -10.38
N PHE A 475 33.36 -5.00 -11.38
CA PHE A 475 32.49 -6.14 -11.62
C PHE A 475 33.27 -7.37 -12.09
N ASP A 476 32.75 -8.54 -11.74
CA ASP A 476 33.04 -9.81 -12.36
C ASP A 476 31.83 -10.20 -13.22
N VAL A 477 32.06 -10.81 -14.39
CA VAL A 477 30.99 -11.41 -15.20
C VAL A 477 30.91 -12.87 -14.83
N ALA A 478 29.74 -13.32 -14.36
CA ALA A 478 29.54 -14.67 -13.88
C ALA A 478 28.28 -15.31 -14.45
N THR A 479 28.17 -16.63 -14.35
CA THR A 479 26.93 -17.33 -14.72
C THR A 479 25.74 -16.82 -13.89
N ARG A 480 24.58 -16.65 -14.53
CA ARG A 480 23.44 -15.94 -13.90
C ARG A 480 22.97 -16.51 -12.56
N GLY A 481 22.96 -17.84 -12.41
CA GLY A 481 22.51 -18.53 -11.20
C GLY A 481 23.51 -18.35 -10.06
N ALA A 482 24.80 -18.56 -10.36
CA ALA A 482 25.89 -18.35 -9.41
C ALA A 482 25.94 -16.89 -8.93
N ALA A 483 25.80 -15.93 -9.84
CA ALA A 483 25.80 -14.50 -9.50
C ALA A 483 24.65 -14.13 -8.55
N GLN A 484 23.44 -14.62 -8.82
CA GLN A 484 22.27 -14.37 -7.95
C GLN A 484 22.42 -15.06 -6.59
N GLN A 485 22.85 -16.32 -6.58
CA GLN A 485 23.04 -17.09 -5.35
C GLN A 485 24.03 -16.39 -4.41
N VAL A 486 25.18 -15.97 -4.95
CA VAL A 486 26.20 -15.25 -4.18
C VAL A 486 25.66 -13.91 -3.70
N TYR A 487 25.01 -13.12 -4.58
CA TYR A 487 24.38 -11.87 -4.20
C TYR A 487 23.44 -12.05 -2.99
N ASN A 488 22.54 -13.03 -3.05
CA ASN A 488 21.57 -13.30 -1.98
C ASN A 488 22.24 -13.69 -0.65
N GLN A 489 23.28 -14.52 -0.71
CA GLN A 489 24.07 -14.88 0.48
C GLN A 489 24.77 -13.66 1.09
N GLU A 490 25.31 -12.77 0.25
CA GLU A 490 26.02 -11.57 0.69
C GLU A 490 25.09 -10.52 1.29
N VAL A 491 23.89 -10.32 0.72
CA VAL A 491 22.86 -9.45 1.30
C VAL A 491 22.41 -9.97 2.67
N GLN A 492 22.21 -11.28 2.83
CA GLN A 492 21.88 -11.88 4.13
C GLN A 492 23.00 -11.66 5.17
N ARG A 493 24.26 -11.63 4.71
CA ARG A 493 25.45 -11.33 5.53
C ARG A 493 25.70 -9.83 5.73
N ARG A 494 24.86 -8.96 5.14
CA ARG A 494 24.99 -7.49 5.17
C ARG A 494 26.31 -6.97 4.59
N GLN A 495 26.82 -7.62 3.55
CA GLN A 495 28.04 -7.22 2.83
C GLN A 495 27.68 -6.53 1.51
N ASP A 496 28.68 -5.97 0.81
CA ASP A 496 28.50 -5.09 -0.35
C ASP A 496 28.57 -5.81 -1.71
N PRO A 497 27.42 -6.21 -2.30
CA PRO A 497 27.35 -6.50 -3.73
C PRO A 497 26.40 -5.60 -4.52
N ALA A 498 26.71 -5.41 -5.81
CA ALA A 498 25.71 -5.00 -6.80
C ALA A 498 25.59 -6.07 -7.87
N LEU A 499 24.36 -6.30 -8.33
CA LEU A 499 24.02 -7.31 -9.32
C LEU A 499 23.24 -6.66 -10.46
N LEU A 500 23.72 -6.86 -11.69
CA LEU A 500 23.05 -6.45 -12.92
C LEU A 500 22.77 -7.68 -13.79
N GLU A 501 21.50 -7.85 -14.14
CA GLU A 501 20.98 -9.00 -14.89
C GLU A 501 20.18 -8.54 -16.10
N GLN A 502 20.17 -9.36 -17.15
CA GLN A 502 19.22 -9.21 -18.25
C GLN A 502 18.02 -10.14 -18.02
N VAL A 503 16.86 -9.57 -17.75
CA VAL A 503 15.62 -10.26 -17.33
C VAL A 503 14.56 -10.28 -18.43
N GLY A 504 14.95 -9.96 -19.66
CA GLY A 504 14.10 -9.93 -20.85
C GLY A 504 14.90 -9.62 -22.12
N PRO A 505 14.28 -9.62 -23.31
CA PRO A 505 14.98 -9.30 -24.55
C PRO A 505 15.65 -7.92 -24.56
N ARG A 506 15.06 -6.97 -23.81
CA ARG A 506 15.48 -5.57 -23.69
C ARG A 506 15.60 -5.10 -22.24
N ASN A 507 15.26 -5.97 -21.30
CA ASN A 507 14.99 -5.63 -19.90
C ASN A 507 16.17 -5.96 -19.02
N TYR A 508 16.52 -5.03 -18.15
CA TYR A 508 17.60 -5.16 -17.20
C TYR A 508 17.09 -4.94 -15.79
N ARG A 509 17.65 -5.71 -14.85
CA ARG A 509 17.43 -5.59 -13.42
C ARG A 509 18.74 -5.21 -12.76
N LEU A 510 18.77 -4.09 -12.06
CA LEU A 510 19.93 -3.65 -11.26
C LEU A 510 19.55 -3.63 -9.79
N ARG A 511 20.34 -4.32 -8.97
CA ARG A 511 20.26 -4.33 -7.51
C ARG A 511 21.57 -3.83 -6.94
N ALA A 512 21.50 -2.97 -5.94
CA ALA A 512 22.70 -2.48 -5.28
C ALA A 512 22.49 -2.42 -3.76
N PHE A 513 23.41 -3.07 -3.04
CA PHE A 513 23.41 -3.16 -1.59
C PHE A 513 24.87 -3.21 -1.06
N PRO A 514 25.12 -2.73 0.16
CA PRO A 514 24.31 -1.84 0.95
C PRO A 514 24.54 -0.39 0.52
N ILE A 515 23.48 0.39 0.61
CA ILE A 515 23.62 1.83 0.75
C ILE A 515 23.82 2.09 2.25
N PRO A 516 25.00 2.61 2.66
CA PRO A 516 25.35 2.72 4.08
C PRO A 516 24.30 3.47 4.88
N GLY A 517 24.11 3.08 6.15
CA GLY A 517 23.24 3.83 7.06
C GLY A 517 23.75 5.26 7.27
N ARG A 518 22.85 6.17 7.65
CA ARG A 518 23.20 7.56 7.94
C ARG A 518 24.34 7.64 8.96
N GLY A 519 25.43 8.30 8.58
CA GLY A 519 26.63 8.42 9.42
C GLY A 519 27.61 7.25 9.33
N GLN A 520 27.37 6.26 8.46
CA GLN A 520 28.24 5.12 8.20
C GLN A 520 28.84 5.21 6.78
N GLY A 521 29.98 4.57 6.53
CA GLY A 521 30.66 4.59 5.22
C GLY A 521 31.70 5.70 5.07
N ALA A 522 32.50 5.64 4.00
CA ALA A 522 33.56 6.61 3.73
C ALA A 522 33.03 8.00 3.33
N ASP A 523 32.01 8.05 2.47
CA ASP A 523 31.09 9.20 2.33
C ASP A 523 29.82 8.89 3.15
N PRO A 524 29.63 9.48 4.34
CA PRO A 524 28.61 9.02 5.28
C PRO A 524 27.19 8.98 4.71
N GLY A 525 26.57 7.79 4.75
CA GLY A 525 25.23 7.52 4.24
C GLY A 525 25.14 7.39 2.71
N ARG A 526 26.27 7.42 1.99
CA ARG A 526 26.28 7.49 0.54
C ARG A 526 26.94 6.30 -0.13
N MET A 527 26.41 5.95 -1.30
CA MET A 527 26.96 4.96 -2.21
C MET A 527 27.05 5.56 -3.60
N HIS A 528 28.15 5.25 -4.30
CA HIS A 528 28.40 5.68 -5.66
C HIS A 528 28.31 4.48 -6.61
N LEU A 529 27.59 4.65 -7.72
CA LEU A 529 27.41 3.60 -8.72
C LEU A 529 27.76 4.14 -10.10
N TRP A 530 28.53 3.36 -10.85
CA TRP A 530 28.78 3.61 -12.27
C TRP A 530 28.21 2.47 -13.10
N LEU A 531 27.62 2.81 -14.23
CA LEU A 531 27.02 1.89 -15.16
C LEU A 531 27.43 2.31 -16.57
N THR A 532 27.93 1.38 -17.37
CA THR A 532 28.28 1.66 -18.78
C THR A 532 27.55 0.72 -19.72
N TYR A 533 27.09 1.27 -20.84
CA TYR A 533 26.50 0.48 -21.92
C TYR A 533 26.86 1.08 -23.28
N LYS A 534 26.79 0.24 -24.30
CA LYS A 534 27.02 0.64 -25.71
C LYS A 534 25.70 0.58 -26.46
N VAL A 535 25.48 1.54 -27.34
CA VAL A 535 24.20 1.70 -28.08
C VAL A 535 24.42 2.19 -29.51
N MET A 536 23.65 1.66 -30.44
CA MET A 536 23.63 2.13 -31.83
C MET A 536 22.90 3.48 -31.93
N ARG A 537 23.30 4.32 -32.88
CA ARG A 537 22.60 5.57 -33.18
C ARG A 537 21.15 5.27 -33.62
N GLN A 538 20.20 6.00 -33.04
CA GLN A 538 18.82 6.03 -33.50
C GLN A 538 18.48 7.38 -34.17
N ASP A 539 17.35 7.46 -34.87
CA ASP A 539 16.90 8.67 -35.57
C ASP A 539 16.70 9.86 -34.61
N ASN A 540 16.25 9.58 -33.39
CA ASN A 540 16.03 10.55 -32.32
C ASN A 540 17.28 10.82 -31.47
N GLY A 541 18.41 10.16 -31.77
CA GLY A 541 19.70 10.34 -31.11
C GLY A 541 20.22 9.13 -30.35
N TRP A 542 20.85 9.35 -29.20
CA TRP A 542 21.38 8.28 -28.34
C TRP A 542 20.30 7.84 -27.36
N ALA A 543 19.84 6.59 -27.47
CA ALA A 543 18.83 6.08 -26.56
C ALA A 543 19.37 5.95 -25.12
N LEU A 544 18.53 6.34 -24.17
CA LEU A 544 18.83 6.22 -22.75
C LEU A 544 17.99 5.12 -22.09
N PRO A 545 18.40 4.60 -20.92
CA PRO A 545 17.62 3.63 -20.18
C PRO A 545 16.21 4.16 -19.90
N GLN A 546 15.19 3.42 -20.28
CA GLN A 546 13.80 3.74 -19.96
C GLN A 546 13.39 3.00 -18.69
N LEU A 547 13.11 3.73 -17.62
CA LEU A 547 12.68 3.14 -16.35
C LEU A 547 11.32 2.45 -16.52
N LEU A 548 11.24 1.21 -16.09
CA LEU A 548 9.98 0.47 -15.97
C LEU A 548 9.49 0.47 -14.52
N GLU A 549 10.38 0.18 -13.57
CA GLU A 549 10.07 0.13 -12.15
C GLU A 549 11.30 0.52 -11.32
N ARG A 550 11.07 1.12 -10.16
CA ARG A 550 12.10 1.38 -9.15
C ARG A 550 11.57 0.95 -7.79
N ARG A 551 12.46 0.43 -6.95
CA ARG A 551 12.17 0.18 -5.54
C ARG A 551 13.21 0.73 -4.60
N ASN A 552 12.72 1.09 -3.43
CA ASN A 552 13.38 1.76 -2.32
C ASN A 552 14.14 3.07 -2.68
N LEU A 553 13.76 3.71 -3.78
CA LEU A 553 14.46 4.87 -4.33
C LEU A 553 13.51 6.00 -4.72
N PHE A 554 13.88 7.24 -4.39
CA PHE A 554 13.17 8.44 -4.84
C PHE A 554 14.13 9.58 -5.23
N TRP A 555 13.63 10.54 -5.99
CA TRP A 555 14.31 11.79 -6.34
C TRP A 555 13.37 12.98 -6.16
N THR A 556 13.95 14.17 -6.10
CA THR A 556 13.22 15.42 -5.92
C THR A 556 13.76 16.49 -6.88
N ASP A 557 13.19 17.68 -6.84
CA ASP A 557 13.72 18.86 -7.52
C ASP A 557 15.14 19.25 -7.05
N ARG A 558 15.58 18.72 -5.90
CA ARG A 558 16.94 18.90 -5.36
C ARG A 558 17.97 17.94 -5.91
N THR A 559 17.54 16.88 -6.61
CA THR A 559 18.46 15.91 -7.22
C THR A 559 19.29 16.61 -8.30
N GLN A 560 20.62 16.57 -8.17
CA GLN A 560 21.51 17.19 -9.15
C GLN A 560 21.58 16.33 -10.41
N ARG A 561 21.33 16.94 -11.57
CA ARG A 561 21.38 16.25 -12.85
C ARG A 561 22.39 16.92 -13.77
N ILE A 562 23.33 16.12 -14.27
CA ILE A 562 24.43 16.57 -15.11
C ILE A 562 24.44 15.73 -16.39
N VAL A 563 24.41 16.36 -17.56
CA VAL A 563 24.49 15.69 -18.86
C VAL A 563 25.67 16.28 -19.63
N ASN A 564 26.65 15.45 -19.99
CA ASN A 564 27.88 15.85 -20.67
C ASN A 564 28.59 17.04 -20.00
N GLY A 565 28.58 17.07 -18.66
CA GLY A 565 29.19 18.13 -17.85
C GLY A 565 28.32 19.37 -17.61
N GLU A 566 27.16 19.47 -18.26
CA GLU A 566 26.22 20.59 -18.08
C GLU A 566 25.10 20.23 -17.12
N ARG A 567 24.77 21.14 -16.19
CA ARG A 567 23.63 20.96 -15.28
C ARG A 567 22.32 21.14 -16.04
N VAL A 568 21.44 20.16 -15.94
CA VAL A 568 20.10 20.20 -16.51
C VAL A 568 19.04 20.36 -15.42
N SER A 569 17.88 20.91 -15.76
CA SER A 569 16.77 21.07 -14.81
C SER A 569 16.32 19.72 -14.27
N ALA A 570 15.94 19.67 -13.00
CA ALA A 570 15.33 18.49 -12.41
C ALA A 570 14.06 18.11 -13.19
N GLN A 571 13.92 16.81 -13.48
CA GLN A 571 12.75 16.22 -14.13
C GLN A 571 12.21 15.11 -13.23
N ASP A 572 10.90 14.86 -13.33
CA ASP A 572 10.23 13.78 -12.56
C ASP A 572 10.48 12.38 -13.15
N GLN A 573 11.08 12.30 -14.35
CA GLN A 573 11.47 11.04 -15.01
C GLN A 573 12.92 10.64 -14.72
N TRP A 574 13.27 9.36 -14.81
CA TRP A 574 14.66 8.89 -14.58
C TRP A 574 15.61 9.41 -15.66
N PHE A 575 15.25 9.27 -16.94
CA PHE A 575 15.95 9.86 -18.09
C PHE A 575 14.92 10.28 -19.16
N PRO A 576 15.26 11.21 -20.08
CA PRO A 576 14.50 11.35 -21.33
C PRO A 576 14.64 10.10 -22.21
N ALA A 577 13.79 9.95 -23.22
CA ALA A 577 13.83 8.81 -24.16
C ALA A 577 15.19 8.67 -24.86
N SER A 578 15.77 9.79 -25.27
CA SER A 578 17.05 9.86 -25.95
C SER A 578 17.71 11.24 -25.76
N LEU A 579 19.01 11.29 -25.99
CA LEU A 579 19.76 12.53 -26.11
C LEU A 579 19.96 12.90 -27.58
N PRO A 580 19.72 14.16 -27.97
CA PRO A 580 19.95 14.60 -29.34
C PRO A 580 21.43 14.48 -29.70
N LEU A 581 21.70 14.23 -30.98
CA LEU A 581 23.04 14.19 -31.52
C LEU A 581 23.67 15.59 -31.44
N THR A 582 24.81 15.70 -30.76
CA THR A 582 25.60 16.93 -30.70
C THR A 582 26.63 16.94 -31.83
N GLY A 583 26.56 17.93 -32.73
CA GLY A 583 27.48 18.09 -33.86
C GLY A 583 27.07 17.33 -35.14
N GLN A 584 27.99 17.25 -36.11
CA GLN A 584 27.80 16.52 -37.36
C GLN A 584 27.98 15.03 -37.09
N ALA A 585 26.88 14.31 -36.84
CA ALA A 585 26.91 12.87 -36.62
C ALA A 585 27.44 12.14 -37.86
N ALA A 586 28.38 11.21 -37.67
CA ALA A 586 28.92 10.40 -38.75
C ALA A 586 27.81 9.61 -39.44
N ALA A 587 27.96 9.41 -40.76
CA ALA A 587 27.04 8.55 -41.50
C ALA A 587 27.12 7.11 -40.96
N PRO A 588 25.99 6.38 -40.88
CA PRO A 588 26.00 4.96 -40.56
C PRO A 588 27.01 4.19 -41.42
N ALA A 589 27.82 3.35 -40.79
CA ALA A 589 28.89 2.58 -41.43
C ALA A 589 28.72 1.08 -41.16
N ALA A 590 29.32 0.24 -42.00
CA ALA A 590 29.39 -1.18 -41.73
C ALA A 590 30.50 -1.46 -40.70
N HIS A 591 30.27 -2.43 -39.81
CA HIS A 591 31.22 -2.85 -38.77
C HIS A 591 31.35 -4.36 -38.74
N GLN A 592 32.50 -4.88 -38.36
CA GLN A 592 32.71 -6.32 -38.23
C GLN A 592 33.59 -6.71 -37.04
N MET A 593 33.23 -7.83 -36.42
CA MET A 593 34.01 -8.53 -35.39
C MET A 593 34.44 -9.89 -35.93
N LYS A 594 35.72 -10.25 -35.78
CA LYS A 594 36.24 -11.55 -36.20
C LYS A 594 36.03 -12.59 -35.10
N LEU A 595 35.53 -13.77 -35.46
CA LEU A 595 35.40 -14.93 -34.58
C LEU A 595 36.66 -15.80 -34.66
N ASP A 596 36.94 -16.56 -33.59
CA ASP A 596 38.17 -17.36 -33.45
C ASP A 596 38.42 -18.36 -34.59
N TRP A 597 37.34 -18.93 -35.12
CA TRP A 597 37.38 -19.91 -36.21
C TRP A 597 37.39 -19.28 -37.61
N GLY A 598 37.51 -17.95 -37.71
CA GLY A 598 37.80 -17.23 -38.96
C GLY A 598 36.61 -16.56 -39.65
N ALA A 599 35.38 -16.74 -39.14
CA ALA A 599 34.21 -15.99 -39.60
C ALA A 599 34.09 -14.61 -38.96
N TYR A 600 33.07 -13.86 -39.38
CA TYR A 600 32.85 -12.47 -38.99
C TYR A 600 31.39 -12.25 -38.60
N VAL A 601 31.16 -11.54 -37.50
CA VAL A 601 29.87 -10.91 -37.21
C VAL A 601 29.88 -9.54 -37.84
N LEU A 602 29.00 -9.32 -38.81
CA LEU A 602 28.93 -8.13 -39.65
C LEU A 602 27.65 -7.35 -39.34
N ALA A 603 27.79 -6.07 -39.00
CA ALA A 603 26.71 -5.10 -38.90
C ALA A 603 26.70 -4.22 -40.15
N THR A 604 25.54 -4.06 -40.77
CA THR A 604 25.37 -3.16 -41.92
C THR A 604 24.22 -2.20 -41.68
N PRO A 605 24.37 -0.91 -42.00
CA PRO A 605 23.27 0.04 -41.94
C PRO A 605 22.08 -0.45 -42.77
N PHE A 606 20.89 -0.32 -42.20
CA PHE A 606 19.65 -0.80 -42.80
C PHE A 606 18.60 0.33 -42.76
N ALA A 607 18.13 0.76 -43.93
CA ALA A 607 17.26 1.93 -44.02
C ALA A 607 15.82 1.58 -43.64
N GLN A 608 15.13 2.53 -43.01
CA GLN A 608 13.72 2.36 -42.64
C GLN A 608 12.82 2.06 -43.87
N SER A 609 13.19 2.59 -45.04
CA SER A 609 12.50 2.34 -46.31
C SER A 609 12.64 0.90 -46.82
N ASP A 610 13.52 0.10 -46.25
CA ASP A 610 13.79 -1.28 -46.69
C ASP A 610 13.01 -2.33 -45.91
N TYR A 611 12.36 -1.94 -44.80
CA TYR A 611 11.45 -2.83 -44.09
C TYR A 611 10.27 -3.22 -44.96
N ARG A 612 9.89 -4.51 -44.90
CA ARG A 612 8.76 -5.07 -45.64
C ARG A 612 7.87 -5.84 -44.67
N LEU A 613 6.57 -5.83 -44.95
CA LEU A 613 5.64 -6.74 -44.30
C LEU A 613 5.81 -8.15 -44.89
N PRO A 614 5.58 -9.21 -44.08
CA PRO A 614 5.67 -10.58 -44.54
C PRO A 614 4.62 -10.87 -45.61
N GLN A 615 4.90 -11.86 -46.46
CA GLN A 615 4.01 -12.30 -47.53
C GLN A 615 3.95 -13.82 -47.57
N ASN A 616 2.75 -14.35 -47.83
CA ASN A 616 2.46 -15.78 -47.91
C ASN A 616 2.85 -16.57 -46.65
N GLN A 617 2.81 -15.94 -45.48
CA GLN A 617 3.09 -16.56 -44.19
C GLN A 617 1.80 -16.88 -43.41
N ARG A 618 1.91 -17.77 -42.43
CA ARG A 618 0.86 -18.11 -41.47
C ARG A 618 1.29 -17.76 -40.04
N PHE A 619 0.46 -16.99 -39.35
CA PHE A 619 0.71 -16.53 -37.98
C PHE A 619 -0.24 -17.16 -36.97
N ALA A 620 0.24 -17.36 -35.74
CA ALA A 620 -0.62 -17.55 -34.59
C ALA A 620 -0.69 -16.23 -33.81
N VAL A 621 -1.89 -15.68 -33.63
CA VAL A 621 -2.14 -14.52 -32.77
C VAL A 621 -2.74 -15.03 -31.48
N VAL A 622 -1.98 -15.02 -30.40
CA VAL A 622 -2.41 -15.38 -29.06
C VAL A 622 -2.78 -14.10 -28.32
N VAL A 623 -3.98 -14.05 -27.74
CA VAL A 623 -4.48 -12.91 -26.99
C VAL A 623 -4.58 -13.29 -25.52
N ASP A 624 -4.00 -12.44 -24.68
CA ASP A 624 -4.11 -12.51 -23.24
C ASP A 624 -5.57 -12.31 -22.78
N GLY A 625 -6.10 -13.28 -22.03
CA GLY A 625 -7.45 -13.28 -21.48
C GLY A 625 -7.53 -12.87 -20.01
N SER A 626 -6.45 -12.36 -19.41
CA SER A 626 -6.38 -11.90 -18.02
C SER A 626 -7.27 -10.67 -17.77
N TYR A 627 -7.54 -10.35 -16.50
CA TYR A 627 -8.33 -9.17 -16.13
C TYR A 627 -7.66 -7.84 -16.53
N SER A 628 -6.34 -7.74 -16.42
CA SER A 628 -5.57 -6.50 -16.65
C SER A 628 -5.75 -5.94 -18.08
N MET A 629 -5.98 -6.83 -19.04
CA MET A 629 -6.31 -6.50 -20.44
C MET A 629 -7.56 -5.63 -20.60
N ASN A 630 -8.45 -5.55 -19.60
CA ASN A 630 -9.58 -4.61 -19.60
C ASN A 630 -9.14 -3.15 -19.77
N ALA A 631 -7.96 -2.76 -19.24
CA ALA A 631 -7.42 -1.41 -19.41
C ALA A 631 -6.86 -1.15 -20.82
N HIS A 632 -6.61 -2.21 -21.60
CA HIS A 632 -5.91 -2.18 -22.89
C HIS A 632 -6.77 -2.62 -24.08
N GLN A 633 -8.10 -2.75 -23.90
CA GLN A 633 -9.02 -3.19 -24.96
C GLN A 633 -8.96 -2.31 -26.21
N ASN A 634 -8.75 -1.00 -26.06
CA ASN A 634 -8.63 -0.07 -27.19
C ASN A 634 -7.38 -0.36 -28.02
N GLN A 635 -6.23 -0.55 -27.37
CA GLN A 635 -4.95 -0.88 -28.00
C GLN A 635 -5.02 -2.26 -28.66
N LEU A 636 -5.63 -3.24 -27.99
CA LEU A 636 -5.87 -4.58 -28.55
C LEU A 636 -6.72 -4.51 -29.82
N THR A 637 -7.83 -3.75 -29.77
CA THR A 637 -8.72 -3.54 -30.92
C THR A 637 -7.95 -2.91 -32.08
N GLN A 638 -7.14 -1.89 -31.82
CA GLN A 638 -6.31 -1.25 -32.84
C GLN A 638 -5.28 -2.21 -33.44
N ALA A 639 -4.61 -3.02 -32.62
CA ALA A 639 -3.65 -4.01 -33.09
C ALA A 639 -4.30 -5.06 -34.00
N LEU A 640 -5.44 -5.62 -33.58
CA LEU A 640 -6.19 -6.61 -34.37
C LEU A 640 -6.78 -6.00 -35.66
N GLN A 641 -7.29 -4.77 -35.62
CA GLN A 641 -7.74 -4.04 -36.82
C GLN A 641 -6.60 -3.83 -37.81
N TRP A 642 -5.43 -3.42 -37.32
CA TRP A 642 -4.26 -3.24 -38.17
C TRP A 642 -3.80 -4.57 -38.79
N LEU A 643 -3.80 -5.67 -38.02
CA LEU A 643 -3.52 -7.01 -38.54
C LEU A 643 -4.52 -7.40 -39.64
N GLN A 644 -5.82 -7.26 -39.40
CA GLN A 644 -6.86 -7.56 -40.39
C GLN A 644 -6.73 -6.74 -41.68
N GLY A 645 -6.45 -5.43 -41.56
CA GLY A 645 -6.38 -4.51 -42.69
C GLY A 645 -5.08 -4.55 -43.49
N GLN A 646 -3.93 -4.70 -42.82
CA GLN A 646 -2.61 -4.56 -43.43
C GLN A 646 -1.87 -5.89 -43.62
N LEU A 647 -2.05 -6.86 -42.72
CA LEU A 647 -1.31 -8.14 -42.76
C LEU A 647 -2.07 -9.23 -43.53
N LEU A 648 -3.35 -9.42 -43.22
CA LEU A 648 -4.15 -10.52 -43.77
C LEU A 648 -4.50 -10.44 -45.28
N PRO A 649 -4.35 -9.32 -46.02
CA PRO A 649 -4.46 -9.34 -47.48
C PRO A 649 -3.46 -10.27 -48.17
N SER A 650 -2.27 -10.47 -47.58
CA SER A 650 -1.19 -11.29 -48.17
C SER A 650 -0.75 -12.46 -47.29
N ASN A 651 -1.38 -12.67 -46.14
CA ASN A 651 -1.01 -13.69 -45.15
C ASN A 651 -2.25 -14.34 -44.53
N ARG A 652 -2.04 -15.38 -43.73
CA ARG A 652 -3.08 -16.03 -42.92
C ARG A 652 -2.73 -15.88 -41.44
N ALA A 653 -3.73 -15.76 -40.58
CA ALA A 653 -3.51 -15.80 -39.14
C ALA A 653 -4.65 -16.55 -38.47
N ASP A 654 -4.31 -17.40 -37.52
CA ASP A 654 -5.24 -18.05 -36.61
C ASP A 654 -5.23 -17.26 -35.29
N LEU A 655 -6.38 -17.14 -34.63
CA LEU A 655 -6.52 -16.44 -33.35
C LEU A 655 -6.68 -17.45 -32.22
N TYR A 656 -5.95 -17.26 -31.13
CA TYR A 656 -6.03 -18.04 -29.90
C TYR A 656 -6.40 -17.08 -28.77
N LEU A 657 -7.52 -17.35 -28.10
CA LEU A 657 -7.93 -16.60 -26.93
C LEU A 657 -7.64 -17.45 -25.69
N THR A 658 -6.74 -16.95 -24.86
CA THR A 658 -6.37 -17.61 -23.59
C THR A 658 -7.40 -17.31 -22.52
N THR A 659 -7.43 -18.12 -21.48
CA THR A 659 -8.39 -17.96 -20.39
C THR A 659 -7.90 -18.63 -19.11
N THR A 660 -8.30 -18.09 -17.95
CA THR A 660 -8.16 -18.76 -16.67
C THR A 660 -8.98 -20.05 -16.62
N ALA A 661 -8.47 -21.08 -15.93
CA ALA A 661 -9.22 -22.29 -15.65
C ALA A 661 -10.43 -21.98 -14.72
N PRO A 662 -11.54 -22.73 -14.82
CA PRO A 662 -11.75 -23.95 -15.60
C PRO A 662 -12.35 -23.74 -17.00
N ALA A 663 -12.57 -22.49 -17.43
CA ALA A 663 -12.96 -22.24 -18.81
C ALA A 663 -11.84 -22.71 -19.77
N GLN A 664 -12.24 -23.12 -20.97
CA GLN A 664 -11.31 -23.66 -21.95
C GLN A 664 -10.90 -22.57 -22.94
N PRO A 665 -9.61 -22.49 -23.30
CA PRO A 665 -9.15 -21.54 -24.30
C PRO A 665 -9.75 -21.85 -25.66
N GLN A 666 -9.87 -20.81 -26.50
CA GLN A 666 -10.58 -20.90 -27.78
C GLN A 666 -9.64 -20.60 -28.95
N ARG A 667 -9.93 -21.21 -30.11
CA ARG A 667 -9.18 -21.03 -31.35
C ARG A 667 -10.14 -20.71 -32.50
N TRP A 668 -9.75 -19.74 -33.33
CA TRP A 668 -10.35 -19.45 -34.63
C TRP A 668 -9.30 -19.66 -35.71
N ASP A 669 -9.60 -20.51 -36.70
CA ASP A 669 -8.66 -20.87 -37.78
C ASP A 669 -8.45 -19.74 -38.81
N ASP A 670 -9.22 -18.66 -38.73
CA ASP A 670 -9.05 -17.47 -39.57
C ASP A 670 -9.44 -16.20 -38.81
N LEU A 671 -8.45 -15.35 -38.54
CA LEU A 671 -8.64 -14.04 -37.90
C LEU A 671 -9.57 -13.12 -38.71
N LYS A 672 -9.73 -13.31 -40.04
CA LYS A 672 -10.72 -12.53 -40.82
C LYS A 672 -12.15 -12.86 -40.45
N SER A 673 -12.40 -14.07 -39.95
CA SER A 673 -13.73 -14.52 -39.53
C SER A 673 -14.13 -14.00 -38.15
N PHE A 674 -13.17 -13.48 -37.38
CA PHE A 674 -13.39 -12.89 -36.07
C PHE A 674 -13.88 -11.45 -36.21
N ASP A 675 -15.16 -11.22 -35.93
CA ASP A 675 -15.77 -9.89 -35.99
C ASP A 675 -15.36 -9.08 -34.76
N LEU A 676 -14.41 -8.16 -34.91
CA LEU A 676 -13.91 -7.35 -33.80
C LEU A 676 -15.00 -6.52 -33.12
N ALA A 677 -16.06 -6.12 -33.83
CA ALA A 677 -17.14 -5.33 -33.23
C ALA A 677 -18.09 -6.20 -32.40
N LYS A 678 -18.23 -7.49 -32.74
CA LYS A 678 -19.21 -8.39 -32.13
C LYS A 678 -18.58 -9.42 -31.19
N ASP A 679 -17.50 -10.06 -31.62
CA ASP A 679 -16.87 -11.19 -30.94
C ASP A 679 -15.93 -10.72 -29.83
N LEU A 680 -15.16 -9.64 -30.06
CA LEU A 680 -14.29 -9.07 -29.01
C LEU A 680 -15.10 -8.52 -27.82
N GLN A 681 -16.31 -8.00 -28.06
CA GLN A 681 -17.23 -7.57 -27.00
C GLN A 681 -17.77 -8.74 -26.16
N GLN A 682 -17.68 -9.98 -26.66
CA GLN A 682 -18.06 -11.20 -25.94
C GLN A 682 -16.86 -11.86 -25.26
N VAL A 683 -15.67 -11.23 -25.27
CA VAL A 683 -14.52 -11.73 -24.53
C VAL A 683 -14.59 -11.24 -23.09
N SER A 684 -14.62 -12.18 -22.14
CA SER A 684 -14.49 -11.89 -20.70
C SER A 684 -13.03 -11.95 -20.29
N PHE A 685 -12.35 -10.80 -20.28
CA PHE A 685 -11.03 -10.61 -19.68
C PHE A 685 -11.14 -10.77 -18.16
N TYR A 686 -10.64 -11.90 -17.63
CA TYR A 686 -10.96 -12.34 -16.27
C TYR A 686 -9.84 -13.15 -15.62
N GLY A 687 -9.51 -12.76 -14.38
CA GLY A 687 -8.56 -13.43 -13.51
C GLY A 687 -7.11 -13.29 -13.94
N THR A 688 -6.22 -13.96 -13.22
CA THR A 688 -4.76 -13.91 -13.48
C THR A 688 -4.31 -14.96 -14.48
N LEU A 689 -3.54 -14.56 -15.48
CA LEU A 689 -2.82 -15.47 -16.37
C LEU A 689 -1.38 -15.02 -16.50
N GLN A 690 -0.45 -15.98 -16.37
CA GLN A 690 0.97 -15.73 -16.61
C GLN A 690 1.33 -16.08 -18.07
N PRO A 691 2.32 -15.42 -18.68
CA PRO A 691 2.71 -15.69 -20.06
C PRO A 691 3.01 -17.18 -20.34
N SER A 692 3.71 -17.86 -19.43
CA SER A 692 3.97 -19.30 -19.54
C SER A 692 2.70 -20.16 -19.58
N GLN A 693 1.62 -19.74 -18.90
CA GLN A 693 0.30 -20.40 -18.98
C GLN A 693 -0.37 -20.16 -20.32
N MET A 694 -0.31 -18.93 -20.83
CA MET A 694 -0.87 -18.55 -22.14
C MET A 694 -0.21 -19.35 -23.27
N LEU A 695 1.12 -19.46 -23.22
CA LEU A 695 1.89 -20.22 -24.20
C LEU A 695 1.60 -21.72 -24.13
N GLN A 696 1.46 -22.29 -22.92
CA GLN A 696 1.06 -23.68 -22.77
C GLN A 696 -0.34 -23.94 -23.37
N GLN A 697 -1.32 -23.07 -23.10
CA GLN A 697 -2.66 -23.17 -23.69
C GLN A 697 -2.62 -23.11 -25.22
N PHE A 698 -1.78 -22.25 -25.79
CA PHE A 698 -1.54 -22.21 -27.23
C PHE A 698 -0.97 -23.54 -27.75
N LEU A 699 0.06 -24.08 -27.08
CA LEU A 699 0.68 -25.35 -27.46
C LEU A 699 -0.31 -26.53 -27.40
N ASP A 700 -1.24 -26.51 -26.44
CA ASP A 700 -2.26 -27.55 -26.32
C ASP A 700 -3.34 -27.44 -27.42
N LEU A 701 -3.70 -26.21 -27.84
CA LEU A 701 -4.75 -25.96 -28.84
C LEU A 701 -4.29 -26.02 -30.30
N ARG A 702 -3.00 -25.81 -30.58
CA ARG A 702 -2.51 -25.68 -31.96
C ARG A 702 -2.59 -26.98 -32.78
N GLY A 703 -2.58 -28.14 -32.12
CA GLY A 703 -2.42 -29.43 -32.80
C GLY A 703 -1.19 -29.43 -33.73
N ASP A 704 -1.35 -30.00 -34.93
CA ASP A 704 -0.26 -30.10 -35.91
C ASP A 704 -0.09 -28.85 -36.79
N THR A 705 -0.70 -27.73 -36.42
CA THR A 705 -0.61 -26.51 -37.24
C THR A 705 0.78 -25.88 -37.15
N ALA A 706 1.45 -25.77 -38.29
CA ALA A 706 2.72 -25.07 -38.44
C ALA A 706 2.48 -23.56 -38.66
N TYR A 707 3.32 -22.75 -38.02
CA TYR A 707 3.29 -21.29 -38.08
C TYR A 707 4.69 -20.77 -38.42
N ASP A 708 4.74 -19.63 -39.12
CA ASP A 708 5.98 -18.92 -39.41
C ASP A 708 6.39 -18.01 -38.25
N ALA A 709 5.43 -17.53 -37.46
CA ALA A 709 5.67 -16.82 -36.20
C ALA A 709 4.43 -16.87 -35.29
N ILE A 710 4.66 -16.67 -33.99
CA ILE A 710 3.66 -16.62 -32.93
C ILE A 710 3.69 -15.22 -32.31
N LEU A 711 2.54 -14.60 -32.13
CA LEU A 711 2.37 -13.24 -31.62
C LEU A 711 1.53 -13.31 -30.36
N LEU A 712 2.11 -13.08 -29.19
CA LEU A 712 1.37 -12.98 -27.94
C LEU A 712 1.08 -11.50 -27.65
N LEU A 713 -0.19 -11.09 -27.79
CA LEU A 713 -0.68 -9.77 -27.44
C LEU A 713 -1.09 -9.77 -25.97
N THR A 714 -0.34 -9.05 -25.12
CA THR A 714 -0.52 -9.00 -23.67
C THR A 714 -0.24 -7.58 -23.16
N ASP A 715 -0.54 -7.26 -21.91
CA ASP A 715 -0.20 -5.98 -21.29
C ASP A 715 1.21 -6.04 -20.67
N SER A 716 1.56 -5.14 -19.75
CA SER A 716 2.85 -5.21 -19.05
C SER A 716 2.98 -6.37 -18.07
N GLY A 717 1.91 -7.12 -17.79
CA GLY A 717 1.88 -8.23 -16.85
C GLY A 717 2.21 -7.87 -15.39
N SER A 718 2.00 -8.85 -14.51
CA SER A 718 2.36 -8.77 -13.09
C SER A 718 3.39 -9.84 -12.75
N TYR A 719 4.67 -9.53 -12.99
CA TYR A 719 5.76 -10.50 -12.77
C TYR A 719 5.90 -10.90 -11.28
N GLU A 720 5.43 -10.07 -10.34
CA GLU A 720 5.35 -10.39 -8.91
C GLU A 720 4.38 -11.54 -8.59
N LEU A 721 3.48 -11.85 -9.52
CA LEU A 721 2.51 -12.96 -9.41
C LEU A 721 3.01 -14.24 -10.09
N THR A 722 4.19 -14.20 -10.73
CA THR A 722 4.66 -15.34 -11.49
C THR A 722 5.20 -16.42 -10.55
N ALA A 723 4.46 -17.54 -10.45
CA ALA A 723 4.93 -18.73 -9.77
C ALA A 723 5.99 -19.45 -10.60
N ASP A 724 6.98 -20.04 -9.94
CA ASP A 724 8.02 -20.83 -10.59
C ASP A 724 7.41 -21.97 -11.41
N ARG A 725 7.95 -22.15 -12.62
CA ARG A 725 7.68 -23.32 -13.45
C ARG A 725 9.01 -23.88 -13.91
N PRO A 726 9.42 -25.07 -13.41
CA PRO A 726 10.70 -25.66 -13.75
C PRO A 726 10.78 -26.19 -15.20
N THR A 727 9.71 -26.08 -16.00
CA THR A 727 9.66 -26.67 -17.34
C THR A 727 9.85 -25.62 -18.42
N ALA A 728 10.98 -25.73 -19.11
CA ALA A 728 11.27 -25.08 -20.38
C ALA A 728 10.11 -25.24 -21.39
N LEU A 729 9.61 -24.11 -21.91
CA LEU A 729 8.63 -24.08 -23.00
C LEU A 729 9.35 -24.03 -24.35
N VAL A 730 9.22 -25.08 -25.16
CA VAL A 730 9.79 -25.13 -26.51
C VAL A 730 8.76 -24.64 -27.51
N MET A 731 9.03 -23.50 -28.13
CA MET A 731 8.14 -22.93 -29.13
C MET A 731 8.48 -23.46 -30.54
N PRO A 732 7.46 -23.77 -31.37
CA PRO A 732 7.64 -24.35 -32.70
C PRO A 732 8.03 -23.34 -33.79
N ALA A 733 7.97 -22.05 -33.47
CA ALA A 733 8.18 -20.92 -34.36
C ALA A 733 8.56 -19.70 -33.51
N PRO A 734 9.18 -18.67 -34.10
CA PRO A 734 9.55 -17.44 -33.40
C PRO A 734 8.40 -16.82 -32.60
N LEU A 735 8.61 -16.68 -31.29
CA LEU A 735 7.65 -16.11 -30.35
C LEU A 735 7.91 -14.61 -30.16
N TRP A 736 6.94 -13.79 -30.51
CA TRP A 736 6.97 -12.36 -30.29
C TRP A 736 5.96 -11.93 -29.25
N MET A 737 6.45 -11.34 -28.17
CA MET A 737 5.64 -10.67 -27.16
C MET A 737 5.32 -9.25 -27.64
N VAL A 738 4.04 -8.89 -27.69
CA VAL A 738 3.59 -7.56 -28.07
C VAL A 738 2.86 -6.96 -26.89
N HIS A 739 3.56 -6.07 -26.17
CA HIS A 739 3.06 -5.49 -24.92
C HIS A 739 2.25 -4.22 -25.18
N LEU A 740 0.96 -4.29 -24.91
CA LEU A 740 0.01 -3.20 -25.04
C LEU A 740 0.11 -2.29 -23.80
N GLY A 741 0.64 -1.08 -23.97
CA GLY A 741 0.72 -0.08 -22.89
C GLY A 741 2.07 0.03 -22.17
N GLY A 742 3.05 -0.81 -22.50
CA GLY A 742 4.42 -0.72 -22.00
C GLY A 742 5.06 -2.09 -21.81
N LEU A 743 6.39 -2.19 -21.91
CA LEU A 743 7.10 -3.46 -21.72
C LEU A 743 6.94 -3.97 -20.28
N GLN A 744 6.82 -5.29 -20.15
CA GLN A 744 6.86 -5.98 -18.85
C GLN A 744 8.22 -5.77 -18.17
N PRO A 745 8.31 -5.48 -16.85
CA PRO A 745 9.58 -5.26 -16.16
C PRO A 745 10.56 -6.44 -16.26
N ALA A 746 10.07 -7.66 -16.09
CA ALA A 746 10.84 -8.90 -16.14
C ALA A 746 9.96 -10.09 -16.56
N TYR A 747 10.56 -11.06 -17.23
CA TYR A 747 9.92 -12.32 -17.59
C TYR A 747 10.39 -13.44 -16.66
N ASP A 748 9.52 -14.42 -16.41
CA ASP A 748 9.95 -15.67 -15.81
C ASP A 748 10.90 -16.45 -16.73
N ASP A 749 11.68 -17.34 -16.14
CA ASP A 749 12.73 -18.07 -16.85
C ASP A 749 12.17 -18.91 -18.00
N ALA A 750 11.01 -19.56 -17.82
CA ALA A 750 10.40 -20.38 -18.86
C ALA A 750 9.94 -19.54 -20.06
N THR A 751 9.32 -18.39 -19.80
CA THR A 751 8.91 -17.44 -20.86
C THR A 751 10.12 -16.81 -21.55
N LEU A 752 11.13 -16.37 -20.80
CA LEU A 752 12.34 -15.79 -21.38
C LEU A 752 13.06 -16.79 -22.28
N GLN A 753 13.17 -18.03 -21.82
CA GLN A 753 13.78 -19.10 -22.58
C GLN A 753 12.96 -19.45 -23.84
N ALA A 754 11.61 -19.42 -23.77
CA ALA A 754 10.75 -19.62 -24.92
C ALA A 754 10.95 -18.53 -26.00
N ILE A 755 11.15 -17.28 -25.58
CA ILE A 755 11.45 -16.16 -26.48
C ILE A 755 12.82 -16.38 -27.14
N GLN A 756 13.86 -16.67 -26.34
CA GLN A 756 15.22 -16.85 -26.83
C GLN A 756 15.36 -18.08 -27.74
N GLY A 757 14.91 -19.25 -27.29
CA GLY A 757 15.05 -20.51 -28.03
C GLY A 757 14.27 -20.54 -29.36
N SER A 758 13.35 -19.60 -29.57
CA SER A 758 12.54 -19.55 -30.79
C SER A 758 13.02 -18.52 -31.83
N ALA A 759 14.07 -17.75 -31.54
CA ALA A 759 14.44 -16.56 -32.33
C ALA A 759 13.37 -15.47 -32.33
N GLY A 760 12.64 -15.37 -31.22
CA GLY A 760 11.60 -14.40 -30.97
C GLY A 760 12.10 -13.06 -30.44
N GLY A 761 11.19 -12.25 -29.90
CA GLY A 761 11.52 -10.96 -29.29
C GLY A 761 10.35 -10.34 -28.52
N ALA A 762 10.54 -9.12 -28.03
CA ALA A 762 9.50 -8.35 -27.37
C ALA A 762 9.50 -6.90 -27.84
N ASP A 763 8.32 -6.37 -28.14
CA ASP A 763 8.12 -4.97 -28.52
C ASP A 763 6.76 -4.46 -28.03
N THR A 764 6.54 -3.15 -28.11
CA THR A 764 5.25 -2.52 -27.79
C THR A 764 4.39 -2.28 -29.03
N GLU A 765 4.97 -2.39 -30.22
CA GLU A 765 4.29 -2.10 -31.48
C GLU A 765 4.23 -3.31 -32.42
N ILE A 766 3.01 -3.73 -32.76
CA ILE A 766 2.77 -4.83 -33.69
C ILE A 766 3.35 -4.55 -35.09
N GLN A 767 3.39 -3.28 -35.52
CA GLN A 767 3.93 -2.90 -36.82
C GLN A 767 5.43 -3.20 -36.89
N THR A 768 6.18 -2.83 -35.86
CA THR A 768 7.62 -3.07 -35.73
C THR A 768 7.91 -4.57 -35.75
N VAL A 769 7.15 -5.36 -34.99
CA VAL A 769 7.28 -6.83 -35.00
C VAL A 769 7.04 -7.42 -36.39
N MET A 770 5.94 -7.03 -37.06
CA MET A 770 5.65 -7.55 -38.40
C MET A 770 6.71 -7.15 -39.42
N GLN A 771 7.20 -5.92 -39.36
CA GLN A 771 8.28 -5.45 -40.23
C GLN A 771 9.54 -6.29 -40.03
N ARG A 772 9.91 -6.63 -38.79
CA ARG A 772 11.08 -7.47 -38.50
C ARG A 772 10.90 -8.89 -39.03
N ILE A 773 9.71 -9.48 -38.88
CA ILE A 773 9.41 -10.82 -39.40
C ILE A 773 9.46 -10.84 -40.95
N GLY A 774 8.85 -9.84 -41.60
CA GLY A 774 8.78 -9.75 -43.05
C GLY A 774 10.09 -9.39 -43.75
N THR A 775 11.02 -8.77 -43.03
CA THR A 775 12.27 -8.28 -43.61
C THR A 775 13.35 -9.36 -43.51
N GLN A 776 13.66 -9.98 -44.66
CA GLN A 776 14.73 -10.99 -44.79
C GLN A 776 15.85 -10.48 -45.68
N PRO A 777 16.72 -9.58 -45.19
CA PRO A 777 17.80 -9.05 -46.01
C PRO A 777 18.87 -10.13 -46.21
N THR A 778 19.41 -10.27 -47.42
CA THR A 778 20.45 -11.25 -47.77
C THR A 778 21.65 -10.55 -48.38
N ARG A 779 22.86 -11.03 -48.08
CA ARG A 779 24.12 -10.59 -48.72
C ARG A 779 24.70 -11.63 -49.69
N GLY A 780 23.93 -12.67 -50.03
CA GLY A 780 24.36 -13.75 -50.93
C GLY A 780 24.94 -14.96 -50.18
N SER A 781 25.57 -15.87 -50.93
CA SER A 781 26.13 -17.12 -50.40
C SER A 781 27.24 -16.87 -49.38
N GLY A 782 27.27 -17.66 -48.29
CA GLY A 782 28.25 -17.53 -47.21
C GLY A 782 27.90 -16.46 -46.15
N THR A 783 26.64 -15.99 -46.13
CA THR A 783 26.13 -15.10 -45.09
C THR A 783 24.83 -15.65 -44.47
N THR A 784 24.76 -15.65 -43.15
CA THR A 784 23.58 -16.05 -42.36
C THR A 784 23.08 -14.84 -41.58
N ARG A 785 21.79 -14.50 -41.70
CA ARG A 785 21.19 -13.38 -40.95
C ARG A 785 21.13 -13.73 -39.46
N LEU A 786 21.61 -12.82 -38.62
CA LEU A 786 21.50 -12.90 -37.16
C LEU A 786 20.27 -12.14 -36.67
N ASN A 787 20.16 -10.85 -36.98
CA ASN A 787 19.06 -9.98 -36.52
C ASN A 787 18.89 -8.76 -37.44
N VAL A 788 17.74 -8.09 -37.36
CA VAL A 788 17.50 -6.76 -37.98
C VAL A 788 16.86 -5.88 -36.91
N VAL A 789 17.62 -4.91 -36.41
CA VAL A 789 17.27 -4.16 -35.20
C VAL A 789 18.04 -2.84 -35.12
N ASP A 790 17.40 -1.80 -34.56
CA ASP A 790 17.98 -0.47 -34.33
C ASP A 790 18.68 0.14 -35.55
N GLY A 791 18.12 -0.03 -36.76
CA GLY A 791 18.67 0.53 -37.99
C GLY A 791 19.85 -0.25 -38.59
N TYR A 792 20.11 -1.47 -38.12
CA TYR A 792 21.18 -2.33 -38.64
C TYR A 792 20.67 -3.75 -38.93
N ALA A 793 21.20 -4.33 -40.02
CA ALA A 793 21.09 -5.76 -40.32
C ALA A 793 22.41 -6.44 -39.94
N TRP A 794 22.30 -7.51 -39.15
CA TRP A 794 23.41 -8.25 -38.57
C TRP A 794 23.53 -9.62 -39.23
N TYR A 795 24.75 -10.03 -39.53
CA TYR A 795 25.06 -11.27 -40.25
C TYR A 795 26.24 -12.01 -39.64
N LEU A 796 26.23 -13.34 -39.74
CA LEU A 796 27.43 -14.16 -39.71
C LEU A 796 27.94 -14.28 -41.15
N SER A 797 29.20 -13.98 -41.40
CA SER A 797 29.84 -14.09 -42.70
C SER A 797 31.09 -14.94 -42.63
N GLU A 798 31.28 -15.83 -43.60
CA GLU A 798 32.50 -16.65 -43.71
C GLU A 798 33.75 -15.84 -44.11
N THR A 799 33.55 -14.63 -44.65
CA THR A 799 34.64 -13.80 -45.19
C THR A 799 34.56 -12.37 -44.66
N SER A 800 35.71 -11.70 -44.56
CA SER A 800 35.76 -10.29 -44.16
C SER A 800 35.10 -9.42 -45.22
N THR A 801 34.36 -8.41 -44.80
CA THR A 801 33.80 -7.38 -45.70
C THR A 801 34.76 -6.18 -45.76
N PRO A 802 35.35 -5.85 -46.92
CA PRO A 802 36.34 -4.78 -47.02
C PRO A 802 35.85 -3.40 -46.58
N GLU A 803 34.55 -3.11 -46.76
CA GLU A 803 33.94 -1.84 -46.37
C GLU A 803 33.57 -1.77 -44.87
N ALA A 804 33.67 -2.88 -44.14
CA ALA A 804 33.31 -2.95 -42.73
C ALA A 804 34.49 -2.60 -41.83
N GLN A 805 34.27 -1.69 -40.89
CA GLN A 805 35.27 -1.25 -39.92
C GLN A 805 35.50 -2.33 -38.86
N THR A 806 36.75 -2.50 -38.46
CA THR A 806 37.11 -3.35 -37.32
C THR A 806 37.53 -2.45 -36.17
N ASN A 807 36.76 -2.45 -35.10
CA ASN A 807 37.00 -1.66 -33.90
C ASN A 807 36.76 -2.56 -32.67
N PRO A 808 37.79 -2.84 -31.85
CA PRO A 808 37.63 -3.63 -30.62
C PRO A 808 36.54 -3.08 -29.69
N GLU A 809 36.36 -1.76 -29.65
CA GLU A 809 35.33 -1.13 -28.83
C GLU A 809 33.89 -1.38 -29.36
N PHE A 810 33.73 -1.78 -30.62
CA PHE A 810 32.43 -2.19 -31.17
C PHE A 810 32.10 -3.66 -30.89
N GLU A 811 33.10 -4.49 -30.62
CA GLU A 811 32.96 -5.95 -30.48
C GLU A 811 31.89 -6.37 -29.44
N PRO A 812 31.69 -5.69 -28.29
CA PRO A 812 30.61 -6.03 -27.37
C PRO A 812 29.20 -6.02 -28.00
N LEU A 813 28.91 -5.07 -28.91
CA LEU A 813 27.64 -5.01 -29.62
C LEU A 813 27.47 -6.21 -30.57
N ALA A 814 28.55 -6.58 -31.28
CA ALA A 814 28.56 -7.75 -32.16
C ALA A 814 28.49 -9.07 -31.39
N ALA A 815 29.21 -9.19 -30.27
CA ALA A 815 29.20 -10.33 -29.37
C ALA A 815 27.81 -10.58 -28.80
N ARG A 816 27.08 -9.53 -28.41
CA ARG A 816 25.68 -9.64 -28.00
C ARG A 816 24.82 -10.30 -29.09
N GLN A 817 24.94 -9.86 -30.35
CA GLN A 817 24.17 -10.45 -31.45
C GLN A 817 24.54 -11.92 -31.70
N TRP A 818 25.83 -12.24 -31.56
CA TRP A 818 26.31 -13.62 -31.67
C TRP A 818 25.76 -14.51 -30.56
N VAL A 819 25.79 -14.06 -29.31
CA VAL A 819 25.21 -14.80 -28.18
C VAL A 819 23.70 -14.99 -28.34
N THR A 820 22.97 -13.95 -28.77
CA THR A 820 21.53 -14.10 -29.10
C THR A 820 21.31 -15.18 -30.16
N HIS A 821 22.12 -15.20 -31.22
CA HIS A 821 21.99 -16.24 -32.24
C HIS A 821 22.31 -17.65 -31.72
N LEU A 822 23.36 -17.81 -30.91
CA LEU A 822 23.69 -19.09 -30.28
C LEU A 822 22.58 -19.58 -29.36
N SER A 823 21.89 -18.68 -28.66
CA SER A 823 20.79 -19.02 -27.75
C SER A 823 19.63 -19.78 -28.42
N HIS A 824 19.49 -19.70 -29.75
CA HIS A 824 18.48 -20.44 -30.50
C HIS A 824 18.76 -21.95 -30.58
N TYR A 825 20.02 -22.35 -30.44
CA TYR A 825 20.46 -23.73 -30.63
C TYR A 825 20.78 -24.44 -29.31
N VAL A 826 20.98 -23.66 -28.25
CA VAL A 826 21.40 -24.19 -26.95
C VAL A 826 20.23 -24.80 -26.20
N LYS A 827 20.44 -26.02 -25.69
CA LYS A 827 19.47 -26.64 -24.79
C LYS A 827 19.74 -26.23 -23.34
N PRO A 828 18.71 -25.88 -22.55
CA PRO A 828 18.89 -25.38 -21.18
C PRO A 828 19.51 -26.38 -20.21
N ASP A 829 19.37 -27.67 -20.47
CA ASP A 829 19.92 -28.77 -19.69
C ASP A 829 21.36 -29.14 -20.10
N GLU A 830 21.85 -28.60 -21.22
CA GLU A 830 23.20 -28.85 -21.72
C GLU A 830 24.19 -27.80 -21.20
N LEU A 831 24.61 -27.97 -19.94
CA LEU A 831 25.54 -27.07 -19.23
C LEU A 831 26.80 -26.67 -20.03
N LYS A 832 27.36 -27.58 -20.83
CA LYS A 832 28.57 -27.31 -21.63
C LYS A 832 28.32 -26.30 -22.75
N GLU A 833 27.12 -26.29 -23.33
CA GLU A 833 26.73 -25.31 -24.34
C GLU A 833 26.54 -23.93 -23.71
N LEU A 834 25.92 -23.90 -22.52
CA LEU A 834 25.77 -22.67 -21.72
C LEU A 834 27.12 -22.10 -21.27
N ASP A 835 28.07 -22.95 -20.88
CA ASP A 835 29.44 -22.52 -20.56
C ASP A 835 30.15 -21.89 -21.77
N THR A 836 29.86 -22.39 -22.99
CA THR A 836 30.44 -21.82 -24.22
C THR A 836 29.87 -20.43 -24.50
N ILE A 837 28.56 -20.24 -24.30
CA ILE A 837 27.94 -18.91 -24.36
C ILE A 837 28.54 -17.99 -23.30
N HIS A 838 28.67 -18.46 -22.06
CA HIS A 838 29.22 -17.68 -20.97
C HIS A 838 30.67 -17.26 -21.21
N ALA A 839 31.51 -18.13 -21.79
CA ALA A 839 32.89 -17.77 -22.13
C ALA A 839 32.96 -16.58 -23.11
N ILE A 840 32.00 -16.47 -24.04
CA ILE A 840 31.89 -15.31 -24.94
C ILE A 840 31.53 -14.06 -24.14
N THR A 841 30.55 -14.15 -23.23
CA THR A 841 30.10 -12.99 -22.45
C THR A 841 31.16 -12.48 -21.49
N GLU A 842 31.92 -13.38 -20.87
CA GLU A 842 33.07 -13.07 -20.03
C GLU A 842 34.17 -12.38 -20.84
N ASN A 843 34.53 -12.92 -22.02
CA ASN A 843 35.59 -12.35 -22.87
C ASN A 843 35.30 -10.92 -23.33
N TYR A 844 34.04 -10.60 -23.62
CA TYR A 844 33.63 -9.25 -24.06
C TYR A 844 33.09 -8.37 -22.92
N GLY A 845 33.02 -8.89 -21.69
CA GLY A 845 32.54 -8.14 -20.53
C GLY A 845 31.08 -7.68 -20.66
N ILE A 846 30.16 -8.56 -21.12
CA ILE A 846 28.77 -8.20 -21.41
C ILE A 846 27.74 -8.95 -20.56
N VAL A 847 26.63 -8.29 -20.25
CA VAL A 847 25.45 -8.93 -19.61
C VAL A 847 24.55 -9.54 -20.68
N THR A 848 24.12 -10.78 -20.43
CA THR A 848 23.14 -11.49 -21.28
C THR A 848 22.18 -12.29 -20.40
N PRO A 849 21.12 -12.92 -20.93
CA PRO A 849 20.24 -13.75 -20.10
C PRO A 849 20.90 -15.01 -19.53
N TYR A 850 22.18 -15.27 -19.85
CA TYR A 850 23.00 -16.38 -19.33
C TYR A 850 24.09 -15.92 -18.35
N SER A 851 24.41 -14.63 -18.33
CA SER A 851 25.53 -14.10 -17.55
C SER A 851 25.22 -12.72 -16.99
N SER A 852 25.57 -12.52 -15.73
CA SER A 852 25.28 -11.32 -14.96
C SER A 852 26.57 -10.63 -14.55
N MET A 853 26.51 -9.33 -14.28
CA MET A 853 27.61 -8.60 -13.66
C MET A 853 27.39 -8.53 -12.16
N LEU A 854 28.38 -8.95 -11.38
CA LEU A 854 28.38 -8.91 -9.93
C LEU A 854 29.59 -8.12 -9.45
N VAL A 855 29.36 -7.07 -8.65
CA VAL A 855 30.46 -6.33 -8.00
C VAL A 855 30.72 -6.94 -6.64
N LEU A 856 31.96 -7.35 -6.39
CA LEU A 856 32.39 -7.95 -5.12
C LEU A 856 33.53 -7.14 -4.50
N VAL A 857 33.43 -6.85 -3.21
CA VAL A 857 34.35 -5.97 -2.48
C VAL A 857 35.51 -6.70 -1.82
N ASN A 858 35.38 -8.01 -1.56
CA ASN A 858 36.40 -8.78 -0.85
C ASN A 858 36.75 -10.13 -1.53
N ASN A 859 37.85 -10.75 -1.06
CA ASN A 859 38.35 -11.99 -1.64
C ASN A 859 37.53 -13.23 -1.26
N GLU A 860 36.84 -13.22 -0.12
CA GLU A 860 35.98 -14.34 0.30
C GLU A 860 34.79 -14.47 -0.65
N GLN A 861 34.16 -13.35 -0.99
CA GLN A 861 33.09 -13.26 -1.98
C GLN A 861 33.51 -13.80 -3.34
N ARG A 862 34.69 -13.40 -3.83
CA ARG A 862 35.20 -13.89 -5.12
C ARG A 862 35.45 -15.40 -5.10
N GLU A 863 35.87 -15.96 -3.97
CA GLU A 863 36.05 -17.40 -3.84
C GLU A 863 34.70 -18.13 -3.75
N ALA A 864 33.70 -17.55 -3.07
CA ALA A 864 32.33 -18.05 -3.06
C ALA A 864 31.74 -18.08 -4.48
N LEU A 865 31.96 -17.03 -5.27
CA LEU A 865 31.56 -16.97 -6.68
C LEU A 865 32.21 -18.09 -7.50
N LYS A 866 33.52 -18.26 -7.39
CA LYS A 866 34.23 -19.37 -8.08
C LYS A 866 33.76 -20.76 -7.68
N GLN A 867 33.19 -20.91 -6.48
CA GLN A 867 32.60 -22.18 -6.04
C GLN A 867 31.20 -22.36 -6.63
N ALA A 868 30.37 -21.31 -6.59
CA ALA A 868 29.03 -21.32 -7.18
C ALA A 868 29.07 -21.56 -8.71
N GLU A 869 30.06 -21.01 -9.41
CA GLU A 869 30.25 -21.24 -10.85
C GLU A 869 30.69 -22.67 -11.21
N LYS A 870 31.08 -23.49 -10.22
CA LYS A 870 31.38 -24.92 -10.43
C LYS A 870 30.18 -25.82 -10.13
N ALA A 871 29.10 -25.26 -9.60
CA ALA A 871 27.91 -26.02 -9.24
C ALA A 871 27.07 -26.39 -10.47
N ASP A 872 26.22 -27.40 -10.32
CA ASP A 872 25.35 -27.89 -11.39
C ASP A 872 24.18 -26.92 -11.69
N ASP A 873 23.83 -26.07 -10.72
CA ASP A 873 22.77 -25.06 -10.78
C ASP A 873 23.29 -23.66 -11.14
N ARG A 874 24.55 -23.53 -11.59
CA ARG A 874 25.18 -22.23 -11.89
C ARG A 874 24.43 -21.34 -12.90
N PHE A 875 23.51 -21.90 -13.69
CA PHE A 875 22.62 -21.17 -14.60
C PHE A 875 21.15 -21.15 -14.14
N ASN A 876 20.80 -21.78 -13.02
CA ASN A 876 19.44 -21.78 -12.50
C ASN A 876 19.31 -20.66 -11.46
N ARG A 877 18.30 -19.81 -11.63
CA ARG A 877 18.02 -18.72 -10.70
C ARG A 877 17.08 -19.19 -9.60
N GLU A 878 17.29 -18.67 -8.40
CA GLU A 878 16.33 -18.83 -7.31
C GLU A 878 15.15 -17.89 -7.59
N VAL A 879 13.93 -18.43 -7.47
CA VAL A 879 12.71 -17.62 -7.53
C VAL A 879 12.59 -16.88 -6.22
N GLU A 880 12.83 -15.57 -6.29
CA GLU A 880 12.56 -14.68 -5.18
C GLU A 880 11.08 -14.32 -5.19
N ASP A 881 10.37 -14.69 -4.12
CA ASP A 881 9.11 -14.04 -3.78
C ASP A 881 9.43 -12.56 -3.56
N GLN A 882 9.26 -11.75 -4.61
CA GLN A 882 9.45 -10.30 -4.54
C GLN A 882 8.27 -9.68 -3.79
N GLU A 883 8.06 -10.13 -2.56
CA GLU A 883 6.97 -9.68 -1.71
C GLU A 883 7.09 -8.19 -1.54
N LEU A 884 6.06 -7.52 -2.04
CA LEU A 884 5.81 -6.13 -1.75
C LEU A 884 5.76 -5.95 -0.21
N PRO A 885 6.40 -4.90 0.34
CA PRO A 885 6.52 -4.72 1.78
C PRO A 885 5.14 -4.76 2.45
N ALA A 886 4.94 -5.74 3.34
CA ALA A 886 3.66 -5.95 3.99
C ALA A 886 3.45 -4.90 5.09
N PRO A 887 2.28 -4.23 5.13
CA PRO A 887 1.99 -3.25 6.17
C PRO A 887 2.01 -3.87 7.59
N SER A 888 1.72 -5.17 7.74
CA SER A 888 1.49 -5.82 9.04
C SER A 888 2.70 -5.78 9.99
N SER A 889 3.91 -5.59 9.49
CA SER A 889 5.14 -5.42 10.28
C SER A 889 5.08 -4.21 11.23
N ALA A 890 4.36 -3.14 10.85
CA ALA A 890 4.20 -1.95 11.68
C ALA A 890 3.39 -2.19 12.96
N MET A 891 2.63 -3.31 13.04
CA MET A 891 1.89 -3.73 14.24
C MET A 891 2.69 -4.70 15.13
N ALA A 892 3.81 -5.22 14.63
CA ALA A 892 4.70 -6.13 15.36
C ALA A 892 5.72 -5.39 16.23
N VAL A 893 5.88 -4.08 16.04
CA VAL A 893 6.58 -3.23 17.00
C VAL A 893 5.62 -3.04 18.17
N THR A 894 5.79 -3.84 19.22
CA THR A 894 5.29 -3.42 20.54
C THR A 894 5.87 -2.04 20.75
N ALA A 895 5.02 -1.02 20.87
CA ALA A 895 5.43 0.32 21.25
C ALA A 895 6.33 0.16 22.47
N VAL A 896 7.65 0.17 22.24
CA VAL A 896 8.64 0.17 23.31
C VAL A 896 8.48 1.58 23.83
N PRO A 897 7.93 1.74 25.04
CA PRO A 897 7.63 3.07 25.51
C PRO A 897 8.92 3.88 25.53
N GLU A 898 8.87 5.16 25.18
CA GLU A 898 10.04 6.04 25.34
C GLU A 898 10.52 6.02 26.81
N PRO A 899 11.78 6.33 27.14
CA PRO A 899 12.28 6.33 28.53
C PRO A 899 11.39 7.11 29.53
N THR A 900 10.70 8.14 29.04
CA THR A 900 9.69 8.94 29.75
C THR A 900 8.38 8.19 29.99
N GLU A 901 7.95 7.33 29.06
CA GLU A 901 6.78 6.47 29.22
C GLU A 901 7.07 5.28 30.13
N TRP A 902 8.31 4.76 30.14
CA TRP A 902 8.78 3.83 31.16
C TRP A 902 8.72 4.43 32.56
N LEU A 903 8.99 5.73 32.72
CA LEU A 903 8.85 6.42 34.01
C LEU A 903 7.39 6.50 34.48
N LEU A 904 6.44 6.71 33.56
CA LEU A 904 5.00 6.72 33.87
C LEU A 904 4.46 5.31 34.15
N LEU A 905 4.90 4.30 33.38
CA LEU A 905 4.57 2.89 33.61
C LEU A 905 5.22 2.36 34.88
N LEU A 906 6.48 2.70 35.18
CA LEU A 906 7.15 2.36 36.44
C LEU A 906 6.50 3.08 37.62
N ALA A 907 6.03 4.32 37.46
CA ALA A 907 5.23 4.99 38.48
C ALA A 907 3.88 4.26 38.67
N ALA A 908 3.19 3.89 37.59
CA ALA A 908 1.93 3.14 37.66
C ALA A 908 2.10 1.73 38.24
N VAL A 909 3.18 1.02 37.91
CA VAL A 909 3.54 -0.30 38.43
C VAL A 909 4.04 -0.21 39.88
N ALA A 910 4.76 0.85 40.27
CA ALA A 910 5.12 1.10 41.66
C ALA A 910 3.88 1.42 42.52
N ILE A 911 2.91 2.13 41.94
CA ILE A 911 1.61 2.42 42.56
C ILE A 911 0.77 1.12 42.66
N ALA A 912 0.69 0.31 41.61
CA ALA A 912 -0.05 -0.96 41.62
C ALA A 912 0.62 -2.03 42.50
N GLY A 913 1.95 -2.11 42.48
CA GLY A 913 2.77 -3.00 43.32
C GLY A 913 2.69 -2.62 44.80
N GLY A 914 2.64 -1.32 45.12
CA GLY A 914 2.37 -0.82 46.47
C GLY A 914 0.97 -1.20 46.98
N VAL A 915 -0.03 -1.27 46.09
CA VAL A 915 -1.40 -1.70 46.42
C VAL A 915 -1.52 -3.22 46.55
N TYR A 916 -0.76 -4.01 45.77
CA TYR A 916 -0.81 -5.48 45.81
C TYR A 916 0.00 -6.09 46.97
N TRP A 917 1.11 -5.47 47.37
CA TRP A 917 1.95 -5.99 48.46
C TRP A 917 1.47 -5.64 49.87
N TYR A 918 0.62 -4.63 50.02
CA TYR A 918 0.20 -4.16 51.34
C TYR A 918 -0.86 -5.04 52.06
N PRO A 919 -1.75 -5.82 51.39
CA PRO A 919 -2.66 -6.71 52.10
C PRO A 919 -2.08 -8.12 52.37
N VAL A 920 -1.11 -8.59 51.58
CA VAL A 920 -0.60 -9.98 51.69
C VAL A 920 0.47 -10.12 52.80
N GLY A 921 1.20 -9.05 53.10
CA GLY A 921 2.21 -9.05 54.17
C GLY A 921 1.65 -9.07 55.61
N GLN A 922 0.37 -8.75 55.80
CA GLN A 922 -0.22 -8.65 57.15
C GLN A 922 -1.06 -9.87 57.57
N SER A 923 -1.39 -10.80 56.67
CA SER A 923 -2.06 -12.06 57.05
C SER A 923 -1.11 -13.19 57.46
N LEU A 924 0.22 -13.01 57.31
CA LEU A 924 1.24 -13.99 57.72
C LEU A 924 1.99 -13.64 59.01
N ARG A 925 1.61 -12.56 59.71
CA ARG A 925 2.19 -12.21 61.02
C ARG A 925 1.10 -11.99 62.06
N LYS A 926 0.41 -13.07 62.43
CA LYS A 926 -0.29 -13.22 63.73
C LYS A 926 -0.64 -14.70 63.94
N SER A 927 0.31 -15.44 64.48
CA SER A 927 0.00 -16.57 65.35
C SER A 927 0.75 -16.34 66.66
N PRO A 928 0.09 -16.38 67.84
CA PRO A 928 0.75 -16.21 69.11
C PRO A 928 1.46 -17.51 69.51
N ALA A 929 2.74 -17.39 69.87
CA ALA A 929 3.45 -18.42 70.60
C ALA A 929 2.94 -18.47 72.05
N SER A 930 2.50 -19.63 72.52
CA SER A 930 3.01 -20.30 73.72
C SER A 930 2.10 -21.44 74.20
N SER A 931 2.55 -22.69 74.07
CA SER A 931 2.72 -23.62 75.21
C SER A 931 3.10 -25.03 74.71
N LEU A 932 4.38 -25.36 74.89
CA LEU A 932 4.96 -26.60 75.43
C LEU A 932 4.43 -27.98 74.99
N GLU A 933 5.40 -28.79 74.55
CA GLU A 933 5.61 -30.21 74.89
C GLU A 933 4.57 -31.24 74.43
N ASN A 934 4.90 -32.06 73.41
CA ASN A 934 5.68 -33.30 73.61
C ASN A 934 5.64 -34.20 72.37
N SER A 935 6.81 -34.83 72.10
CA SER A 935 6.97 -36.21 71.62
C SER A 935 6.20 -36.64 70.37
N ALA A 936 6.83 -36.65 69.20
CA ALA A 936 7.61 -37.78 68.65
C ALA A 936 6.81 -38.77 67.77
N LYS A 937 7.50 -39.18 66.68
CA LYS A 937 7.36 -40.43 65.90
C LYS A 937 6.32 -40.50 64.78
N SER A 938 6.89 -40.64 63.57
CA SER A 938 6.58 -41.63 62.52
C SER A 938 5.14 -41.75 62.00
N ALA A 939 4.92 -41.36 60.75
CA ALA A 939 4.69 -42.26 59.62
C ALA A 939 4.62 -41.42 58.33
#